data_AF-A0A8J2SQG6-F1
#
_entry.id   AF-A0A8J2SQG6-F1
#
_cell.length_a   1.000
_cell.length_b   1.000
_cell.length_c   1.000
_cell.angle_alpha   90.00
_cell.angle_beta   90.00
_cell.angle_gamma   90.00
#
_symmetry.space_group_name_H-M   'P 1'
#
loop_
_entity.id
_entity.type
_entity.pdbx_description
1 polymer ?
#
loop_
_entity_poly.entity_id
_entity_poly.type
_entity_poly.pdbx_seq_one_letter_code
_entity_poly.pdbx_strand_id
1 'polypeptide(L)'
;MSLDDDFCVAIAHNGTIEGTTEHLDLKTRCYDEALQCERLEELKRDLEFVASPLVPQDTFWLGAGESPRCALEAVALEIFRKHAAASPHAADPKSGVEWWAQVKDPTANQEAAREVCFHWDKDEQAHTLHGMYVFPQLATVTYLSEGGAPTVVLDKRPDSFTGAIADGPVDAAAACAPRVGRHLVFDGRCLHAAPRALTTSGGGKRYTFLVNVWLGHRPSGIRPFPAAALDKLTRDGASMRFGAATTPTPDECSRVATLSFPLARSGTRHVVRMRSPMSGHDFVDLGSSAVAYVEVRVDETPAVDGARSTRAAADALDAWHAACARGDGDALEALAADAFVFFGTAAEERWARDAFLQYARQRFATGNTWAYTVVARRCDEVSDGVVAFDEVLNNANLGRCRSTGVIIGGKLAQYNLSLPVPNELILGVVEKIRHTIELLHVDASLVVVNKPRDLLSVPGRHPDAPAPTKKRKRAGEYWEEALARARDEASAESLAGRLLNGVGSLASIPRREDKFRAHVQRARGRVGAVDDAAVGTLWRELDDAAKALAAPDNDEEAPNALALARAAAGDRDLRPVHRLDYETSGVLVFARTTAAASALCAAFRKSTDGDAGDTRKTYVARVAGRLSGSGEWTAAITADAVARQKDGKPRYRAAEESEEGAKGARTRWEALESGDETSLLRLEPLTGRSHQLRVHCLAAGHAIVGDPLYATPGGGLCLHAASLALPHPETSERVTFEAGRPFV
;
A
#
# COMPACT_ATOMS: atom_id res chain seq x y z
N MET A 1 14.99 3.42 -26.63
CA MET A 1 13.57 3.24 -26.25
C MET A 1 13.54 3.16 -24.73
N SER A 2 13.01 4.11 -23.96
CA SER A 2 12.34 5.42 -24.13
C SER A 2 12.97 6.36 -23.06
N LEU A 3 13.46 7.57 -23.35
CA LEU A 3 12.75 8.86 -23.54
C LEU A 3 11.72 9.13 -22.43
N ASP A 4 12.16 9.85 -21.39
CA ASP A 4 11.35 10.48 -20.32
C ASP A 4 12.03 11.80 -19.90
N ASP A 5 11.95 12.79 -20.78
CA ASP A 5 11.35 14.10 -20.58
C ASP A 5 11.17 14.76 -19.19
N ASP A 6 12.00 15.78 -18.93
CA ASP A 6 11.84 16.82 -17.91
C ASP A 6 11.70 18.21 -18.58
N PHE A 7 10.77 19.05 -18.09
CA PHE A 7 10.54 20.41 -18.62
C PHE A 7 10.58 21.47 -17.51
N CYS A 8 11.28 22.59 -17.76
CA CYS A 8 11.41 23.73 -16.86
C CYS A 8 10.69 24.98 -17.40
N VAL A 9 10.07 25.77 -16.50
CA VAL A 9 9.59 27.14 -16.79
C VAL A 9 10.26 28.14 -15.84
N ALA A 10 10.84 29.21 -16.41
CA ALA A 10 11.50 30.28 -15.67
C ALA A 10 10.52 31.43 -15.37
N ILE A 11 10.48 31.90 -14.12
CA ILE A 11 9.65 33.02 -13.65
C ILE A 11 10.57 34.00 -12.94
N ALA A 12 10.58 35.28 -13.37
CA ALA A 12 11.46 36.30 -12.81
C ALA A 12 11.06 36.71 -11.37
N HIS A 13 12.00 37.32 -10.63
CA HIS A 13 11.87 37.65 -9.20
C HIS A 13 10.72 38.63 -8.86
N ASN A 14 10.13 39.27 -9.87
CA ASN A 14 9.00 40.20 -9.76
C ASN A 14 7.67 39.59 -10.23
N GLY A 15 7.64 38.28 -10.52
CA GLY A 15 6.44 37.55 -10.95
C GLY A 15 6.14 37.62 -12.45
N THR A 16 7.06 38.07 -13.30
CA THR A 16 6.86 38.15 -14.77
C THR A 16 7.56 37.01 -15.54
N ILE A 17 6.96 36.59 -16.66
CA ILE A 17 7.36 35.47 -17.55
C ILE A 17 7.46 36.03 -19.00
N GLU A 18 8.50 35.73 -19.82
CA GLU A 18 8.72 36.37 -21.14
C GLU A 18 9.05 35.44 -22.36
N GLY A 19 8.42 35.71 -23.53
CA GLY A 19 8.78 35.41 -24.96
C GLY A 19 8.16 34.16 -25.67
N THR A 20 7.64 34.10 -26.93
CA THR A 20 7.36 35.06 -28.05
C THR A 20 6.14 34.62 -28.92
N THR A 21 5.63 35.57 -29.71
CA THR A 21 4.47 35.57 -30.61
C THR A 21 4.45 34.57 -31.78
N GLU A 22 3.51 33.63 -31.76
CA GLU A 22 2.49 33.39 -32.80
C GLU A 22 1.53 32.28 -32.32
N HIS A 23 0.24 32.43 -32.62
CA HIS A 23 -0.89 31.70 -32.06
C HIS A 23 -0.67 30.20 -31.71
N LEU A 24 -0.66 29.88 -30.42
CA LEU A 24 -0.91 28.52 -29.93
C LEU A 24 -2.06 28.54 -28.90
N ASP A 25 -3.23 28.13 -29.37
CA ASP A 25 -4.45 28.04 -28.56
C ASP A 25 -4.32 26.87 -27.56
N LEU A 26 -3.76 27.14 -26.38
CA LEU A 26 -3.81 26.24 -25.21
C LEU A 26 -5.23 25.98 -24.73
N LYS A 27 -6.24 26.55 -25.41
CA LYS A 27 -7.64 26.65 -25.00
C LYS A 27 -7.78 27.20 -23.58
N THR A 28 -6.74 27.88 -23.09
CA THR A 28 -6.71 28.44 -21.75
C THR A 28 -7.55 29.70 -21.76
N ARG A 29 -8.59 29.73 -20.93
CA ARG A 29 -9.47 30.89 -20.79
C ARG A 29 -9.63 31.20 -19.32
N CYS A 30 -9.47 32.47 -18.98
CA CYS A 30 -9.77 32.98 -17.66
C CYS A 30 -11.03 33.83 -17.72
N TYR A 31 -11.92 33.60 -16.76
CA TYR A 31 -13.16 34.34 -16.59
C TYR A 31 -13.13 34.95 -15.20
N ASP A 32 -13.13 36.28 -15.14
CA ASP A 32 -13.36 36.98 -13.89
C ASP A 32 -14.84 37.02 -13.58
N GLU A 33 -15.18 36.91 -12.29
CA GLU A 33 -16.57 36.92 -11.80
C GLU A 33 -17.44 35.80 -12.42
N ALA A 34 -16.83 34.70 -12.85
CA ALA A 34 -17.52 33.54 -13.38
C ALA A 34 -18.41 32.87 -12.33
N LEU A 35 -17.91 32.75 -11.10
CA LEU A 35 -18.70 32.31 -9.96
C LEU A 35 -19.19 33.54 -9.19
N GLN A 36 -20.48 33.80 -9.26
CA GLN A 36 -21.17 34.81 -8.44
C GLN A 36 -21.91 34.09 -7.31
N CYS A 37 -21.46 34.30 -6.08
CA CYS A 37 -21.98 33.61 -4.90
C CYS A 37 -22.23 34.59 -3.77
N GLU A 38 -23.50 34.80 -3.41
CA GLU A 38 -23.90 35.64 -2.26
C GLU A 38 -23.57 34.97 -0.91
N ARG A 39 -23.27 33.66 -0.92
CA ARG A 39 -23.00 32.82 0.26
C ARG A 39 -21.58 32.23 0.24
N LEU A 40 -20.60 33.03 -0.18
CA LEU A 40 -19.20 32.59 -0.34
C LEU A 40 -18.62 31.88 0.89
N GLU A 41 -18.92 32.36 2.09
CA GLU A 41 -18.41 31.77 3.35
C GLU A 41 -19.05 30.42 3.70
N GLU A 42 -20.25 30.13 3.19
CA GLU A 42 -20.84 28.80 3.31
C GLU A 42 -20.19 27.84 2.32
N LEU A 43 -19.92 28.31 1.10
CA LEU A 43 -19.23 27.52 0.10
C LEU A 43 -17.79 27.20 0.51
N LYS A 44 -17.07 28.14 1.14
CA LYS A 44 -15.76 27.87 1.74
C LYS A 44 -15.83 26.78 2.81
N ARG A 45 -16.85 26.79 3.67
CA ARG A 45 -17.06 25.74 4.69
C ARG A 45 -17.37 24.38 4.06
N ASP A 46 -18.17 24.36 3.00
CA ASP A 46 -18.43 23.16 2.21
C ASP A 46 -17.11 22.61 1.61
N LEU A 47 -16.25 23.47 1.06
CA LEU A 47 -14.92 23.10 0.57
C LEU A 47 -14.01 22.54 1.68
N GLU A 48 -14.02 23.14 2.88
CA GLU A 48 -13.24 22.62 4.02
C GLU A 48 -13.74 21.24 4.45
N PHE A 49 -15.05 21.03 4.48
CA PHE A 49 -15.62 19.72 4.81
C PHE A 49 -15.26 18.67 3.76
N VAL A 50 -15.40 18.99 2.47
CA VAL A 50 -15.04 18.09 1.37
C VAL A 50 -13.54 17.77 1.37
N ALA A 51 -12.69 18.76 1.64
CA ALA A 51 -11.23 18.57 1.70
C ALA A 51 -10.75 17.98 3.05
N SER A 52 -11.65 17.61 3.96
CA SER A 52 -11.28 17.07 5.27
C SER A 52 -11.05 15.56 5.24
N PRO A 53 -10.24 15.01 6.15
CA PRO A 53 -10.04 13.55 6.29
C PRO A 53 -11.30 12.76 6.64
N LEU A 54 -12.42 13.42 6.95
CA LEU A 54 -13.70 12.78 7.24
C LEU A 54 -14.39 12.27 5.96
N VAL A 55 -13.96 12.75 4.79
CA VAL A 55 -14.48 12.31 3.51
C VAL A 55 -13.52 11.26 2.93
N PRO A 56 -14.02 10.03 2.65
CA PRO A 56 -13.15 8.87 2.39
C PRO A 56 -12.57 8.81 0.96
N GLN A 57 -12.84 9.80 0.12
CA GLN A 57 -12.42 9.86 -1.29
C GLN A 57 -12.00 11.27 -1.65
N ASP A 58 -11.02 11.39 -2.56
CA ASP A 58 -10.43 12.67 -2.94
C ASP A 58 -11.22 13.40 -4.04
N THR A 59 -11.85 12.66 -4.97
CA THR A 59 -12.66 13.22 -6.08
C THR A 59 -13.99 12.49 -6.25
N PHE A 60 -14.97 13.18 -6.86
CA PHE A 60 -16.36 12.69 -6.98
C PHE A 60 -16.91 12.84 -8.39
N TRP A 61 -17.75 11.88 -8.79
CA TRP A 61 -18.40 11.88 -10.10
C TRP A 61 -19.80 12.47 -10.05
N LEU A 62 -20.16 13.26 -11.06
CA LEU A 62 -21.53 13.69 -11.36
C LEU A 62 -21.77 13.60 -12.87
N GLY A 63 -22.74 12.79 -13.28
CA GLY A 63 -23.09 12.62 -14.70
C GLY A 63 -23.81 13.83 -15.28
N ALA A 64 -23.64 14.07 -16.60
CA ALA A 64 -24.24 15.21 -17.30
C ALA A 64 -25.78 15.27 -17.21
N GLY A 65 -26.44 14.10 -17.10
CA GLY A 65 -27.88 13.98 -16.96
C GLY A 65 -28.40 13.85 -15.52
N GLU A 66 -27.52 13.90 -14.52
CA GLU A 66 -27.92 13.75 -13.12
C GLU A 66 -28.36 15.09 -12.51
N SER A 67 -29.28 15.03 -11.54
CA SER A 67 -29.70 16.20 -10.78
C SER A 67 -28.72 16.49 -9.64
N PRO A 68 -28.28 17.75 -9.46
CA PRO A 68 -27.40 18.10 -8.35
C PRO A 68 -28.11 17.95 -7.01
N ARG A 69 -27.42 17.41 -6.02
CA ARG A 69 -27.94 17.11 -4.68
C ARG A 69 -27.48 18.12 -3.63
N CYS A 70 -26.43 18.88 -3.94
CA CYS A 70 -25.91 19.99 -3.14
C CYS A 70 -25.46 21.13 -4.05
N ALA A 71 -25.11 22.26 -3.45
CA ALA A 71 -24.70 23.45 -4.17
C ALA A 71 -23.39 23.26 -4.96
N LEU A 72 -22.43 22.49 -4.44
CA LEU A 72 -21.19 22.16 -5.16
C LEU A 72 -21.46 21.32 -6.42
N GLU A 73 -22.36 20.33 -6.34
CA GLU A 73 -22.80 19.57 -7.52
C GLU A 73 -23.51 20.46 -8.54
N ALA A 74 -24.29 21.45 -8.08
CA ALA A 74 -24.93 22.41 -8.97
C ALA A 74 -23.90 23.25 -9.73
N VAL A 75 -22.88 23.78 -9.03
CA VAL A 75 -21.77 24.53 -9.65
C VAL A 75 -20.98 23.65 -10.63
N ALA A 76 -20.65 22.41 -10.26
CA ALA A 76 -19.93 21.50 -11.14
C ALA A 76 -20.71 21.22 -12.44
N LEU A 77 -22.02 21.05 -12.35
CA LEU A 77 -22.88 20.83 -13.50
C LEU A 77 -23.08 22.09 -14.36
N GLU A 78 -23.07 23.28 -13.77
CA GLU A 78 -23.05 24.54 -14.53
C GLU A 78 -21.74 24.74 -15.28
N ILE A 79 -20.60 24.40 -14.68
CA ILE A 79 -19.29 24.38 -15.34
C ILE A 79 -19.30 23.41 -16.53
N PHE A 80 -19.84 22.20 -16.33
CA PHE A 80 -20.04 21.24 -17.42
C PHE A 80 -20.86 21.85 -18.56
N ARG A 81 -22.05 22.38 -18.26
CA ARG A 81 -22.94 22.95 -19.28
C ARG A 81 -22.27 24.10 -20.04
N LYS A 82 -21.53 24.98 -19.36
CA LYS A 82 -20.84 26.10 -20.01
C LYS A 82 -19.80 25.61 -21.03
N HIS A 83 -19.00 24.61 -20.67
CA HIS A 83 -17.84 24.20 -21.47
C HIS A 83 -18.11 23.03 -22.42
N ALA A 84 -19.09 22.18 -22.10
CA ALA A 84 -19.48 21.05 -22.92
C ALA A 84 -20.55 21.38 -23.97
N ALA A 85 -21.29 22.50 -23.84
CA ALA A 85 -22.46 22.81 -24.68
C ALA A 85 -22.22 22.72 -26.21
N ALA A 86 -21.01 23.03 -26.67
CA ALA A 86 -20.65 22.98 -28.08
C ALA A 86 -20.22 21.59 -28.58
N SER A 87 -20.09 20.60 -27.69
CA SER A 87 -19.61 19.26 -28.02
C SER A 87 -20.77 18.31 -28.38
N PRO A 88 -20.66 17.52 -29.46
CA PRO A 88 -21.65 16.50 -29.78
C PRO A 88 -21.71 15.38 -28.73
N HIS A 89 -20.67 15.22 -27.90
CA HIS A 89 -20.61 14.22 -26.83
C HIS A 89 -21.21 14.70 -25.51
N ALA A 90 -21.67 15.95 -25.40
CA ALA A 90 -22.20 16.49 -24.15
C ALA A 90 -23.42 15.72 -23.61
N ALA A 91 -24.20 15.11 -24.52
CA ALA A 91 -25.37 14.31 -24.18
C ALA A 91 -25.06 12.80 -24.00
N ASP A 92 -23.81 12.37 -24.15
CA ASP A 92 -23.42 10.98 -23.94
C ASP A 92 -23.65 10.59 -22.46
N PRO A 93 -24.27 9.44 -22.15
CA PRO A 93 -24.46 8.97 -20.78
C PRO A 93 -23.17 8.80 -19.96
N LYS A 94 -22.02 8.68 -20.64
CA LYS A 94 -20.69 8.62 -20.02
C LYS A 94 -20.05 9.99 -19.84
N SER A 95 -20.66 11.06 -20.34
CA SER A 95 -20.17 12.42 -20.11
C SER A 95 -20.59 12.93 -18.73
N GLY A 96 -19.76 13.78 -18.16
CA GLY A 96 -20.00 14.36 -16.86
C GLY A 96 -18.79 15.10 -16.33
N VAL A 97 -18.77 15.26 -15.02
CA VAL A 97 -17.69 15.93 -14.31
C VAL A 97 -17.14 15.07 -13.19
N GLU A 98 -15.82 15.12 -13.08
CA GLU A 98 -15.10 14.77 -11.87
C GLU A 98 -14.80 16.07 -11.12
N TRP A 99 -15.18 16.17 -9.86
CA TRP A 99 -14.99 17.39 -9.07
C TRP A 99 -14.43 17.11 -7.68
N TRP A 100 -13.70 18.08 -7.14
CA TRP A 100 -13.16 18.03 -5.79
C TRP A 100 -12.89 19.43 -5.21
N ALA A 101 -12.62 19.47 -3.92
CA ALA A 101 -12.22 20.67 -3.19
C ALA A 101 -10.75 20.60 -2.81
N GLN A 102 -10.06 21.74 -2.89
CA GLN A 102 -8.71 21.87 -2.41
C GLN A 102 -8.58 23.15 -1.57
N VAL A 103 -8.21 22.97 -0.30
CA VAL A 103 -7.95 24.05 0.66
C VAL A 103 -6.49 23.97 1.08
N LYS A 104 -5.69 24.99 0.72
CA LYS A 104 -4.27 25.07 1.10
C LYS A 104 -4.03 26.20 2.08
N ASP A 105 -3.56 25.86 3.27
CA ASP A 105 -3.25 26.82 4.32
C ASP A 105 -1.72 27.01 4.40
N PRO A 106 -1.19 28.19 4.04
CA PRO A 106 0.24 28.45 4.09
C PRO A 106 0.82 28.45 5.52
N THR A 107 -0.04 28.54 6.54
CA THR A 107 0.33 28.59 7.97
C THR A 107 0.27 27.24 8.68
N ALA A 108 -0.29 26.20 8.04
CA ALA A 108 -0.41 24.88 8.66
C ALA A 108 0.92 24.10 8.62
N ASN A 109 1.24 23.38 9.70
CA ASN A 109 2.46 22.54 9.79
C ASN A 109 2.28 21.11 9.21
N GLN A 110 1.15 20.82 8.54
CA GLN A 110 0.75 19.48 8.09
C GLN A 110 0.32 19.48 6.61
N GLU A 111 -0.28 18.37 6.14
CA GLU A 111 -0.74 18.07 4.76
C GLU A 111 -1.47 19.23 4.03
N ALA A 112 -2.17 20.09 4.78
CA ALA A 112 -2.80 21.32 4.29
C ALA A 112 -1.82 22.37 3.71
N ALA A 113 -0.52 22.28 4.02
CA ALA A 113 0.55 23.14 3.49
C ALA A 113 1.37 22.51 2.36
N ARG A 114 1.06 21.25 1.97
CA ARG A 114 1.75 20.58 0.84
C ARG A 114 1.44 21.31 -0.46
N GLU A 115 2.49 21.66 -1.18
CA GLU A 115 2.47 22.29 -2.50
C GLU A 115 1.72 21.42 -3.53
N VAL A 116 1.06 22.06 -4.49
CA VAL A 116 0.49 21.36 -5.66
C VAL A 116 1.57 21.37 -6.74
N CYS A 117 2.23 20.23 -6.91
CA CYS A 117 3.32 20.11 -7.84
C CYS A 117 2.83 19.83 -9.27
N PHE A 118 3.72 19.89 -10.25
CA PHE A 118 3.36 19.65 -11.65
C PHE A 118 2.86 18.22 -11.87
N HIS A 119 1.65 18.10 -12.42
CA HIS A 119 0.99 16.83 -12.72
C HIS A 119 0.06 16.95 -13.92
N TRP A 120 -0.39 15.79 -14.42
CA TRP A 120 -1.51 15.67 -15.36
C TRP A 120 -2.68 14.98 -14.67
N ASP A 121 -3.87 15.51 -14.92
CA ASP A 121 -5.10 14.85 -14.51
C ASP A 121 -5.40 13.70 -15.46
N LYS A 122 -5.71 12.52 -14.93
CA LYS A 122 -5.96 11.32 -15.73
C LYS A 122 -6.94 10.40 -15.03
N ASP A 123 -7.49 9.44 -15.78
CA ASP A 123 -8.20 8.30 -15.20
C ASP A 123 -7.19 7.42 -14.46
N GLU A 124 -7.03 7.67 -13.16
CA GLU A 124 -6.02 7.02 -12.32
C GLU A 124 -6.20 5.50 -12.28
N GLN A 125 -7.45 5.01 -12.32
CA GLN A 125 -7.70 3.57 -12.27
C GLN A 125 -7.46 2.91 -13.64
N ALA A 126 -7.78 3.58 -14.76
CA ALA A 126 -7.41 3.07 -16.09
C ALA A 126 -5.88 3.04 -16.28
N HIS A 127 -5.17 4.05 -15.77
CA HIS A 127 -3.71 4.05 -15.75
C HIS A 127 -3.15 2.91 -14.88
N THR A 128 -3.66 2.78 -13.65
CA THR A 128 -3.19 1.77 -12.69
C THR A 128 -3.45 0.34 -13.14
N LEU A 129 -4.64 0.05 -13.67
CA LEU A 129 -5.05 -1.32 -14.02
C LEU A 129 -4.64 -1.73 -15.43
N HIS A 130 -4.50 -0.77 -16.36
CA HIS A 130 -4.35 -1.05 -17.78
C HIS A 130 -3.17 -0.32 -18.44
N GLY A 131 -2.43 0.52 -17.70
CA GLY A 131 -1.35 1.34 -18.26
C GLY A 131 -1.84 2.40 -19.25
N MET A 132 -3.16 2.66 -19.31
CA MET A 132 -3.76 3.55 -20.29
C MET A 132 -3.83 4.98 -19.76
N TYR A 133 -3.27 5.91 -20.53
CA TYR A 133 -3.38 7.33 -20.26
C TYR A 133 -4.62 7.92 -20.92
N VAL A 134 -5.64 8.18 -20.11
CA VAL A 134 -6.90 8.83 -20.52
C VAL A 134 -7.04 10.13 -19.74
N PHE A 135 -7.21 11.25 -20.44
CA PHE A 135 -7.21 12.60 -19.88
C PHE A 135 -8.60 13.23 -19.99
N PRO A 136 -8.96 14.15 -19.08
CA PRO A 136 -10.16 14.95 -19.26
C PRO A 136 -10.04 15.83 -20.51
N GLN A 137 -11.16 16.17 -21.13
CA GLN A 137 -11.15 17.10 -22.26
C GLN A 137 -10.77 18.50 -21.80
N LEU A 138 -11.22 18.90 -20.61
CA LEU A 138 -10.88 20.18 -19.99
C LEU A 138 -10.66 19.99 -18.49
N ALA A 139 -9.67 20.69 -17.97
CA ALA A 139 -9.46 20.86 -16.53
C ALA A 139 -9.76 22.31 -16.14
N THR A 140 -10.28 22.51 -14.92
CA THR A 140 -10.69 23.84 -14.45
C THR A 140 -10.33 24.10 -12.99
N VAL A 141 -10.10 25.38 -12.69
CA VAL A 141 -9.85 25.87 -11.34
C VAL A 141 -10.73 27.08 -11.08
N THR A 142 -11.64 26.97 -10.11
CA THR A 142 -12.48 28.08 -9.65
C THR A 142 -12.00 28.55 -8.29
N TYR A 143 -11.66 29.83 -8.17
CA TYR A 143 -11.10 30.44 -6.98
C TYR A 143 -12.19 31.05 -6.10
N LEU A 144 -12.17 30.71 -4.81
CA LEU A 144 -13.06 31.27 -3.79
C LEU A 144 -12.28 32.15 -2.80
N SER A 145 -11.01 32.42 -3.09
CA SER A 145 -10.12 33.24 -2.28
C SER A 145 -9.16 34.06 -3.14
N GLU A 146 -8.60 35.09 -2.54
CA GLU A 146 -7.54 35.93 -3.14
C GLU A 146 -6.14 35.48 -2.67
N GLY A 147 -6.07 34.68 -1.60
CA GLY A 147 -4.82 34.17 -1.04
C GLY A 147 -4.35 32.87 -1.70
N GLY A 148 -3.01 32.69 -1.75
CA GLY A 148 -2.35 31.46 -2.17
C GLY A 148 -1.61 31.54 -3.51
N ALA A 149 -1.03 30.42 -3.91
CA ALA A 149 -0.28 30.30 -5.15
C ALA A 149 -1.16 30.40 -6.41
N PRO A 150 -0.68 31.05 -7.49
CA PRO A 150 -1.31 30.98 -8.80
C PRO A 150 -1.27 29.55 -9.36
N THR A 151 -2.31 29.18 -10.13
CA THR A 151 -2.23 27.98 -10.98
C THR A 151 -1.41 28.29 -12.21
N VAL A 152 -0.41 27.45 -12.50
CA VAL A 152 0.44 27.52 -13.68
C VAL A 152 0.12 26.34 -14.60
N VAL A 153 -0.11 26.60 -15.88
CA VAL A 153 -0.42 25.63 -16.93
C VAL A 153 0.65 25.72 -18.01
N LEU A 154 1.21 24.59 -18.39
CA LEU A 154 2.27 24.47 -19.38
C LEU A 154 1.75 23.71 -20.59
N ASP A 155 2.26 24.04 -21.77
CA ASP A 155 1.89 23.40 -23.03
C ASP A 155 2.51 22.02 -23.25
N LYS A 156 2.86 21.34 -22.16
CA LYS A 156 3.38 19.98 -22.17
C LYS A 156 2.26 18.95 -22.13
N ARG A 157 2.15 18.19 -23.22
CA ARG A 157 1.11 17.17 -23.40
C ARG A 157 1.73 15.78 -23.59
N PRO A 158 1.23 14.77 -22.86
CA PRO A 158 1.59 13.38 -23.09
C PRO A 158 0.83 12.83 -24.30
N ASP A 159 1.45 11.87 -24.98
CA ASP A 159 0.81 11.05 -26.00
C ASP A 159 -0.37 10.30 -25.38
N SER A 160 -1.54 10.48 -25.99
CA SER A 160 -2.75 9.79 -25.57
C SER A 160 -2.53 8.30 -25.84
N PHE A 161 -2.74 7.44 -24.84
CA PHE A 161 -2.43 5.99 -24.81
C PHE A 161 -1.05 5.60 -24.26
N THR A 162 0.07 6.12 -24.78
CA THR A 162 1.40 5.65 -24.32
C THR A 162 1.93 6.42 -23.11
N GLY A 163 1.43 7.64 -22.88
CA GLY A 163 1.95 8.55 -21.85
C GLY A 163 3.33 9.13 -22.19
N ALA A 164 3.90 8.79 -23.35
CA ALA A 164 5.17 9.34 -23.80
C ALA A 164 5.03 10.85 -23.97
N ILE A 165 5.93 11.60 -23.35
CA ILE A 165 6.01 13.04 -23.54
C ILE A 165 6.96 13.27 -24.72
N ALA A 166 6.81 14.38 -25.43
CA ALA A 166 7.71 14.73 -26.53
C ALA A 166 8.92 15.55 -26.05
N ASP A 167 10.13 15.04 -26.18
CA ASP A 167 11.39 15.78 -25.93
C ASP A 167 11.42 17.19 -26.54
N GLY A 168 11.71 18.22 -25.71
CA GLY A 168 11.81 19.60 -26.18
C GLY A 168 11.88 20.69 -25.08
N PRO A 169 11.63 21.96 -25.41
CA PRO A 169 11.31 23.02 -24.45
C PRO A 169 9.80 23.08 -24.12
N VAL A 170 9.42 23.91 -23.16
CA VAL A 170 8.04 24.41 -22.98
C VAL A 170 7.92 25.64 -23.87
N ASP A 171 7.00 25.62 -24.82
CA ASP A 171 6.86 26.72 -25.79
C ASP A 171 5.86 27.78 -25.28
N ALA A 172 4.96 27.41 -24.36
CA ALA A 172 3.97 28.31 -23.79
C ALA A 172 3.59 27.95 -22.34
N ALA A 173 3.37 29.00 -21.53
CA ALA A 173 2.89 28.88 -20.16
C ALA A 173 1.80 29.93 -19.89
N ALA A 174 0.82 29.56 -19.06
CA ALA A 174 -0.19 30.46 -18.54
C ALA A 174 -0.17 30.42 -17.00
N ALA A 175 -0.28 31.56 -16.35
CA ALA A 175 -0.39 31.66 -14.89
C ALA A 175 -1.67 32.43 -14.53
N CYS A 176 -2.43 31.91 -13.57
CA CYS A 176 -3.69 32.49 -13.14
C CYS A 176 -3.67 32.66 -11.62
N ALA A 177 -3.58 33.91 -11.16
CA ALA A 177 -3.55 34.23 -9.74
C ALA A 177 -4.94 34.09 -9.08
N PRO A 178 -5.02 33.67 -7.81
CA PRO A 178 -6.28 33.55 -7.11
C PRO A 178 -7.02 34.89 -7.01
N ARG A 179 -8.29 34.90 -7.38
CA ARG A 179 -9.22 36.01 -7.16
C ARG A 179 -10.60 35.41 -6.94
N VAL A 180 -11.35 35.91 -5.96
CA VAL A 180 -12.70 35.39 -5.69
C VAL A 180 -13.55 35.46 -6.97
N GLY A 181 -14.18 34.34 -7.31
CA GLY A 181 -15.05 34.23 -8.48
C GLY A 181 -14.32 33.97 -9.80
N ARG A 182 -12.99 33.99 -9.82
CA ARG A 182 -12.18 33.72 -11.01
C ARG A 182 -12.21 32.25 -11.38
N HIS A 183 -12.38 31.97 -12.66
CA HIS A 183 -12.43 30.62 -13.21
C HIS A 183 -11.43 30.46 -14.35
N LEU A 184 -10.48 29.56 -14.17
CA LEU A 184 -9.53 29.12 -15.19
C LEU A 184 -10.04 27.83 -15.82
N VAL A 185 -10.00 27.73 -17.15
CA VAL A 185 -10.19 26.49 -17.92
C VAL A 185 -9.01 26.31 -18.86
N PHE A 186 -8.56 25.07 -19.06
CA PHE A 186 -7.49 24.72 -20.00
C PHE A 186 -7.68 23.29 -20.54
N ASP A 187 -6.94 22.92 -21.59
CA ASP A 187 -6.94 21.55 -22.13
C ASP A 187 -6.45 20.56 -21.06
N GLY A 188 -7.23 19.52 -20.77
CA GLY A 188 -6.95 18.58 -19.68
C GLY A 188 -5.67 17.75 -19.85
N ARG A 189 -5.04 17.80 -21.03
CA ARG A 189 -3.74 17.17 -21.29
C ARG A 189 -2.55 18.06 -20.93
N CYS A 190 -2.77 19.31 -20.54
CA CYS A 190 -1.69 20.21 -20.19
C CYS A 190 -1.14 19.92 -18.79
N LEU A 191 0.19 19.95 -18.65
CA LEU A 191 0.90 19.86 -17.39
C LEU A 191 0.62 21.11 -16.54
N HIS A 192 0.27 20.94 -15.27
CA HIS A 192 -0.10 22.10 -14.45
C HIS A 192 0.21 21.92 -12.96
N ALA A 193 0.31 23.03 -12.22
CA ALA A 193 0.68 23.10 -10.81
C ALA A 193 0.09 24.33 -10.11
N ALA A 194 0.23 24.42 -8.78
CA ALA A 194 0.09 25.68 -8.04
C ALA A 194 1.31 25.89 -7.13
N PRO A 195 2.44 26.39 -7.69
CA PRO A 195 3.70 26.45 -6.98
C PRO A 195 3.69 27.47 -5.85
N ARG A 196 3.98 27.03 -4.62
CA ARG A 196 3.94 27.88 -3.41
C ARG A 196 4.89 29.07 -3.53
N ALA A 197 6.02 28.88 -4.19
CA ALA A 197 7.04 29.91 -4.42
C ALA A 197 6.50 31.15 -5.18
N LEU A 198 5.39 31.01 -5.92
CA LEU A 198 4.78 32.09 -6.70
C LEU A 198 3.70 32.85 -5.93
N THR A 199 3.58 32.63 -4.62
CA THR A 199 2.60 33.33 -3.79
C THR A 199 3.01 34.80 -3.63
N THR A 200 2.36 35.69 -4.38
CA THR A 200 2.57 37.13 -4.31
C THR A 200 1.80 37.73 -3.12
N SER A 201 2.40 37.68 -1.93
CA SER A 201 2.05 38.49 -0.74
C SER A 201 0.54 38.72 -0.48
N GLY A 202 -0.07 37.77 0.25
CA GLY A 202 -1.42 37.84 0.80
C GLY A 202 -1.68 36.55 1.60
N GLY A 203 -1.38 36.57 2.90
CA GLY A 203 -1.25 35.38 3.77
C GLY A 203 -2.56 34.69 4.16
N GLY A 204 -3.40 34.33 3.18
CA GLY A 204 -4.67 33.63 3.38
C GLY A 204 -4.67 32.21 2.81
N LYS A 205 -5.60 31.38 3.29
CA LYS A 205 -5.89 30.06 2.72
C LYS A 205 -6.31 30.18 1.25
N ARG A 206 -5.82 29.26 0.41
CA ARG A 206 -6.24 29.08 -0.99
C ARG A 206 -7.43 28.14 -1.03
N TYR A 207 -8.61 28.65 -1.37
CA TYR A 207 -9.82 27.87 -1.58
C TYR A 207 -10.07 27.71 -3.07
N THR A 208 -9.97 26.48 -3.56
CA THR A 208 -10.23 26.15 -4.97
C THR A 208 -11.22 25.02 -5.10
N PHE A 209 -12.18 25.22 -6.00
CA PHE A 209 -13.08 24.19 -6.48
C PHE A 209 -12.62 23.75 -7.87
N LEU A 210 -12.31 22.46 -8.00
CA LEU A 210 -11.70 21.89 -9.20
C LEU A 210 -12.71 20.98 -9.88
N VAL A 211 -12.78 21.10 -11.21
CA VAL A 211 -13.72 20.33 -12.03
C VAL A 211 -13.03 19.94 -13.33
N ASN A 212 -12.97 18.64 -13.57
CA ASN A 212 -12.58 18.03 -14.82
C ASN A 212 -13.81 17.67 -15.65
N VAL A 213 -13.84 18.14 -16.89
CA VAL A 213 -14.93 17.89 -17.84
C VAL A 213 -14.57 16.70 -18.71
N TRP A 214 -15.36 15.64 -18.59
CA TRP A 214 -15.18 14.41 -19.32
C TRP A 214 -16.30 14.22 -20.34
N LEU A 215 -15.93 13.97 -21.59
CA LEU A 215 -16.84 13.82 -22.73
C LEU A 215 -16.69 12.42 -23.34
N GLY A 216 -17.78 11.64 -23.34
CA GLY A 216 -17.82 10.27 -23.84
C GLY A 216 -17.05 9.25 -22.98
N HIS A 217 -16.52 9.66 -21.82
CA HIS A 217 -15.76 8.81 -20.91
C HIS A 217 -16.11 9.11 -19.46
N ARG A 218 -16.38 8.07 -18.67
CA ARG A 218 -16.49 8.17 -17.22
C ARG A 218 -15.23 7.53 -16.62
N PRO A 219 -14.42 8.28 -15.85
CA PRO A 219 -13.24 7.73 -15.22
C PRO A 219 -13.57 6.53 -14.31
N SER A 220 -12.68 5.54 -14.33
CA SER A 220 -12.87 4.28 -13.61
C SER A 220 -12.71 4.49 -12.11
N GLY A 221 -13.53 3.84 -11.30
CA GLY A 221 -13.40 3.85 -9.84
C GLY A 221 -13.95 5.07 -9.12
N ILE A 222 -14.30 6.16 -9.83
CA ILE A 222 -14.87 7.37 -9.23
C ILE A 222 -16.36 7.19 -8.92
N ARG A 223 -16.73 7.51 -7.68
CA ARG A 223 -18.11 7.38 -7.17
C ARG A 223 -18.75 8.76 -6.95
N PRO A 224 -20.08 8.86 -6.91
CA PRO A 224 -20.76 10.09 -6.50
C PRO A 224 -20.43 10.46 -5.05
N PHE A 225 -20.56 11.74 -4.72
CA PHE A 225 -20.38 12.21 -3.33
C PHE A 225 -21.27 11.40 -2.35
N PRO A 226 -20.76 10.97 -1.19
CA PRO A 226 -21.48 10.05 -0.30
C PRO A 226 -22.80 10.61 0.20
N ALA A 227 -23.89 9.85 0.03
CA ALA A 227 -25.24 10.29 0.44
C ALA A 227 -25.33 10.64 1.93
N ALA A 228 -24.63 9.90 2.79
CA ALA A 228 -24.60 10.14 4.25
C ALA A 228 -23.93 11.47 4.64
N ALA A 229 -23.14 12.07 3.75
CA ALA A 229 -22.42 13.32 3.99
C ALA A 229 -23.13 14.54 3.36
N LEU A 230 -24.17 14.35 2.53
CA LEU A 230 -24.90 15.43 1.86
C LEU A 230 -25.56 16.40 2.84
N ASP A 231 -25.98 15.93 4.01
CA ASP A 231 -26.60 16.77 5.06
C ASP A 231 -25.63 17.78 5.69
N LYS A 232 -24.33 17.65 5.41
CA LYS A 232 -23.29 18.58 5.85
C LYS A 232 -23.00 19.69 4.83
N LEU A 233 -23.51 19.57 3.62
CA LEU A 233 -23.30 20.54 2.54
C LEU A 233 -24.51 21.45 2.36
N THR A 234 -24.26 22.64 1.82
CA THR A 234 -25.31 23.57 1.44
C THR A 234 -26.20 22.95 0.36
N ARG A 235 -27.52 22.88 0.60
CA ARG A 235 -28.50 22.30 -0.35
C ARG A 235 -29.02 23.29 -1.38
N ASP A 236 -29.07 24.58 -1.04
CA ASP A 236 -29.59 25.62 -1.92
C ASP A 236 -28.54 26.03 -2.96
N GLY A 237 -28.65 25.50 -4.17
CA GLY A 237 -27.84 25.92 -5.31
C GLY A 237 -28.35 27.19 -6.02
N ALA A 238 -29.57 27.67 -5.73
CA ALA A 238 -30.18 28.78 -6.48
C ALA A 238 -29.57 30.15 -6.15
N SER A 239 -28.89 30.26 -5.01
CA SER A 239 -28.12 31.44 -4.58
C SER A 239 -26.68 31.47 -5.13
N MET A 240 -26.31 30.48 -5.95
CA MET A 240 -25.02 30.42 -6.64
C MET A 240 -25.28 30.46 -8.14
N ARG A 241 -24.66 31.41 -8.84
CA ARG A 241 -24.78 31.53 -10.30
C ARG A 241 -23.40 31.46 -10.89
N PHE A 242 -23.14 30.40 -11.65
CA PHE A 242 -22.00 30.40 -12.56
C PHE A 242 -22.41 31.17 -13.83
N GLY A 243 -22.09 32.46 -13.83
CA GLY A 243 -22.70 33.49 -14.68
C GLY A 243 -22.06 33.67 -16.07
N ALA A 244 -22.85 34.29 -16.96
CA ALA A 244 -22.54 34.55 -18.36
C ALA A 244 -21.50 35.66 -18.58
N ALA A 245 -20.29 35.53 -18.03
CA ALA A 245 -19.14 36.21 -18.63
C ALA A 245 -19.00 35.66 -20.05
N THR A 246 -19.50 36.43 -21.03
CA THR A 246 -19.58 36.05 -22.45
C THR A 246 -18.25 36.25 -23.17
N THR A 247 -17.33 36.99 -22.57
CA THR A 247 -16.03 37.29 -23.14
C THR A 247 -14.95 36.97 -22.09
N PRO A 248 -14.01 36.04 -22.39
CA PRO A 248 -12.80 35.95 -21.57
C PRO A 248 -12.13 37.33 -21.54
N THR A 249 -11.57 37.72 -20.40
CA THR A 249 -10.91 39.03 -20.28
C THR A 249 -9.73 39.07 -21.24
N PRO A 250 -9.70 39.99 -22.23
CA PRO A 250 -8.64 40.02 -23.24
C PRO A 250 -7.26 40.36 -22.68
N ASP A 251 -7.19 40.96 -21.47
CA ASP A 251 -6.04 41.76 -21.01
C ASP A 251 -5.37 41.30 -19.69
N GLU A 252 -5.89 40.29 -18.98
CA GLU A 252 -5.22 39.76 -17.77
C GLU A 252 -4.63 38.36 -17.95
N CYS A 253 -5.15 37.59 -18.91
CA CYS A 253 -4.49 36.36 -19.39
C CYS A 253 -3.31 36.66 -20.33
N SER A 254 -3.13 37.93 -20.74
CA SER A 254 -2.31 38.38 -21.87
C SER A 254 -1.29 39.48 -21.54
N ARG A 255 -0.88 39.65 -20.27
CA ARG A 255 0.45 40.24 -19.99
C ARG A 255 1.56 39.26 -20.39
N VAL A 256 1.62 38.98 -21.69
CA VAL A 256 2.62 38.19 -22.39
C VAL A 256 3.60 39.22 -22.96
N ALA A 257 4.69 39.49 -22.22
CA ALA A 257 5.76 40.30 -22.75
C ALA A 257 6.54 39.49 -23.81
N THR A 258 6.74 40.09 -24.98
CA THR A 258 7.60 39.54 -26.04
C THR A 258 8.79 40.46 -26.23
N LEU A 259 10.01 39.99 -25.95
CA LEU A 259 11.25 40.67 -26.33
C LEU A 259 12.35 39.66 -26.73
N SER A 260 13.12 40.05 -27.75
CA SER A 260 14.34 39.39 -28.22
C SER A 260 15.55 40.25 -27.85
N PHE A 261 16.72 39.66 -27.59
CA PHE A 261 17.98 40.39 -27.46
C PHE A 261 19.04 39.92 -28.48
N PRO A 262 19.88 40.84 -28.99
CA PRO A 262 20.95 40.51 -29.92
C PRO A 262 22.08 39.75 -29.20
N LEU A 263 22.52 38.65 -29.80
CA LEU A 263 23.77 37.99 -29.44
C LEU A 263 24.94 38.97 -29.55
N ALA A 264 25.55 39.35 -28.42
CA ALA A 264 26.89 39.94 -28.42
C ALA A 264 27.67 39.65 -27.13
N ARG A 265 28.44 38.55 -27.22
CA ARG A 265 29.71 38.20 -26.55
C ARG A 265 29.72 37.72 -25.09
N SER A 266 30.03 36.42 -25.04
CA SER A 266 30.62 35.57 -23.99
C SER A 266 29.80 35.33 -22.73
N GLY A 267 29.13 34.17 -22.74
CA GLY A 267 29.62 33.09 -21.88
C GLY A 267 28.67 32.56 -20.83
N THR A 268 27.54 33.21 -20.57
CA THR A 268 26.66 32.86 -19.44
C THR A 268 25.27 32.39 -19.87
N ARG A 269 24.87 31.19 -19.44
CA ARG A 269 23.52 30.62 -19.50
C ARG A 269 22.94 30.65 -18.06
N HIS A 270 21.65 30.97 -17.93
CA HIS A 270 20.94 30.95 -16.65
C HIS A 270 19.97 29.76 -16.62
N VAL A 271 19.98 28.96 -15.54
CA VAL A 271 19.12 27.76 -15.37
C VAL A 271 18.26 27.94 -14.11
N VAL A 272 16.94 27.82 -14.24
CA VAL A 272 15.97 27.76 -13.14
C VAL A 272 15.54 26.30 -12.96
N ARG A 273 15.76 25.70 -11.78
CA ARG A 273 15.33 24.31 -11.46
C ARG A 273 14.06 24.32 -10.60
N MET A 274 13.06 23.54 -10.98
CA MET A 274 11.91 23.19 -10.14
C MET A 274 11.84 21.67 -9.97
N ARG A 275 11.50 21.23 -8.74
CA ARG A 275 11.58 19.83 -8.28
C ARG A 275 10.18 19.22 -8.21
N SER A 276 9.96 18.08 -8.86
CA SER A 276 8.78 17.24 -8.65
C SER A 276 8.89 16.44 -7.34
N PRO A 277 7.84 16.34 -6.51
CA PRO A 277 7.84 15.54 -5.29
C PRO A 277 7.75 14.03 -5.60
N MET A 278 7.54 13.66 -6.86
CA MET A 278 7.35 12.26 -7.29
C MET A 278 8.62 11.60 -7.86
N SER A 279 9.66 12.34 -8.26
CA SER A 279 10.78 11.75 -9.01
C SER A 279 12.19 12.03 -8.49
N GLY A 280 12.41 12.92 -7.52
CA GLY A 280 13.67 12.96 -6.77
C GLY A 280 14.98 13.15 -7.56
N HIS A 281 14.97 13.73 -8.76
CA HIS A 281 16.17 14.00 -9.57
C HIS A 281 16.33 15.51 -9.88
N ASP A 282 17.58 15.98 -9.99
CA ASP A 282 17.99 17.30 -10.51
C ASP A 282 18.89 17.10 -11.76
N PHE A 283 18.67 17.88 -12.83
CA PHE A 283 19.43 17.86 -14.10
C PHE A 283 20.39 19.06 -14.28
N VAL A 284 21.59 18.77 -14.78
CA VAL A 284 22.56 19.50 -15.65
C VAL A 284 22.76 21.03 -15.52
N ASP A 285 24.05 21.39 -15.44
CA ASP A 285 24.68 22.73 -15.43
C ASP A 285 24.81 23.30 -16.84
N LEU A 286 24.48 24.59 -17.00
CA LEU A 286 24.96 25.39 -18.10
C LEU A 286 25.36 26.79 -17.61
N GLY A 287 26.60 26.93 -17.12
CA GLY A 287 27.53 28.00 -17.53
C GLY A 287 27.34 29.41 -16.93
N SER A 288 28.17 29.68 -15.91
CA SER A 288 28.68 30.95 -15.36
C SER A 288 27.82 31.89 -14.51
N SER A 289 28.21 31.94 -13.23
CA SER A 289 28.33 33.13 -12.36
C SER A 289 27.07 33.95 -12.05
N ALA A 290 26.32 33.53 -11.02
CA ALA A 290 26.24 34.18 -9.70
C ALA A 290 25.00 33.65 -8.95
N VAL A 291 25.17 33.31 -7.67
CA VAL A 291 24.25 32.51 -6.82
C VAL A 291 23.14 33.37 -6.20
N ALA A 292 21.92 32.80 -6.06
CA ALA A 292 21.14 32.90 -4.82
C ALA A 292 20.10 31.76 -4.72
N TYR A 293 20.31 30.83 -3.77
CA TYR A 293 19.19 30.17 -3.10
C TYR A 293 18.54 31.20 -2.18
N VAL A 294 17.21 31.22 -2.07
CA VAL A 294 16.53 31.94 -0.99
C VAL A 294 16.10 30.91 0.06
N GLU A 295 17.02 30.61 0.98
CA GLU A 295 16.66 30.39 2.38
C GLU A 295 16.79 31.76 3.06
N VAL A 296 15.73 32.26 3.69
CA VAL A 296 15.81 33.50 4.48
C VAL A 296 16.45 33.16 5.82
N ARG A 297 17.77 33.34 5.90
CA ARG A 297 18.47 33.66 7.15
C ARG A 297 19.39 34.84 6.93
N VAL A 298 19.26 35.82 7.82
CA VAL A 298 20.14 36.97 7.94
C VAL A 298 21.44 36.49 8.60
N ASP A 299 22.57 36.55 7.90
CA ASP A 299 23.89 36.98 8.38
C ASP A 299 25.00 36.75 7.31
N GLU A 300 26.07 37.57 7.38
CA GLU A 300 27.04 37.91 6.33
C GLU A 300 28.31 37.00 6.22
N THR A 301 28.88 36.87 5.00
CA THR A 301 30.32 36.59 4.59
C THR A 301 30.88 35.12 4.42
N PRO A 302 32.02 34.83 3.69
CA PRO A 302 32.07 34.02 2.42
C PRO A 302 33.03 32.77 2.37
N ALA A 303 32.95 31.87 1.35
CA ALA A 303 33.95 30.79 1.09
C ALA A 303 34.05 30.26 -0.38
N VAL A 304 35.27 29.83 -0.81
CA VAL A 304 35.65 29.36 -2.18
C VAL A 304 36.15 27.89 -2.22
N ASP A 305 36.37 27.22 -1.08
CA ASP A 305 36.99 25.88 -1.03
C ASP A 305 36.02 24.69 -1.32
N GLY A 306 34.70 24.91 -1.24
CA GLY A 306 33.66 23.87 -1.34
C GLY A 306 33.55 23.09 -2.66
N ALA A 307 34.06 23.65 -3.76
CA ALA A 307 33.89 23.10 -5.10
C ALA A 307 34.95 22.04 -5.48
N ARG A 308 36.09 21.99 -4.78
CA ARG A 308 37.21 21.09 -5.13
C ARG A 308 37.09 19.73 -4.43
N SER A 309 36.61 19.72 -3.19
CA SER A 309 36.31 18.55 -2.36
C SER A 309 35.22 17.65 -2.97
N THR A 310 34.12 18.25 -3.42
CA THR A 310 32.97 17.57 -4.02
C THR A 310 33.30 16.85 -5.32
N ARG A 311 34.19 17.42 -6.15
CA ARG A 311 34.70 16.75 -7.36
C ARG A 311 35.58 15.55 -7.03
N ALA A 312 36.51 15.69 -6.08
CA ALA A 312 37.37 14.59 -5.67
C ALA A 312 36.56 13.41 -5.08
N ALA A 313 35.47 13.71 -4.37
CA ALA A 313 34.54 12.69 -3.87
C ALA A 313 33.81 11.95 -5.00
N ALA A 314 33.37 12.66 -6.04
CA ALA A 314 32.76 12.03 -7.22
C ALA A 314 33.76 11.12 -7.95
N ASP A 315 35.01 11.56 -8.13
CA ASP A 315 36.05 10.75 -8.76
C ASP A 315 36.36 9.47 -7.96
N ALA A 316 36.36 9.55 -6.62
CA ALA A 316 36.54 8.39 -5.75
C ALA A 316 35.39 7.37 -5.89
N LEU A 317 34.15 7.83 -6.06
CA LEU A 317 32.99 6.97 -6.29
C LEU A 317 33.02 6.30 -7.67
N ASP A 318 33.46 7.01 -8.71
CA ASP A 318 33.63 6.41 -10.03
C ASP A 318 34.73 5.34 -10.03
N ALA A 319 35.84 5.62 -9.34
CA ALA A 319 36.89 4.64 -9.14
C ALA A 319 36.39 3.41 -8.35
N TRP A 320 35.53 3.63 -7.34
CA TRP A 320 34.91 2.56 -6.54
C TRP A 320 34.03 1.65 -7.40
N HIS A 321 33.11 2.22 -8.19
CA HIS A 321 32.25 1.44 -9.09
C HIS A 321 33.05 0.71 -10.17
N ALA A 322 34.09 1.35 -10.70
CA ALA A 322 34.95 0.73 -11.70
C ALA A 322 35.76 -0.44 -11.11
N ALA A 323 36.20 -0.34 -9.84
CA ALA A 323 36.85 -1.43 -9.12
C ALA A 323 35.88 -2.60 -8.87
N CYS A 324 34.65 -2.31 -8.41
CA CYS A 324 33.59 -3.30 -8.25
C CYS A 324 33.27 -4.05 -9.56
N ALA A 325 33.16 -3.33 -10.68
CA ALA A 325 32.85 -3.90 -11.98
C ALA A 325 33.98 -4.80 -12.52
N ARG A 326 35.25 -4.45 -12.26
CA ARG A 326 36.42 -5.26 -12.62
C ARG A 326 36.71 -6.41 -11.65
N GLY A 327 36.09 -6.41 -10.47
CA GLY A 327 36.42 -7.34 -9.40
C GLY A 327 37.80 -7.06 -8.77
N ASP A 328 38.19 -5.79 -8.68
CA ASP A 328 39.51 -5.36 -8.20
C ASP A 328 39.45 -5.01 -6.70
N GLY A 329 39.73 -5.99 -5.86
CA GLY A 329 39.69 -5.84 -4.40
C GLY A 329 40.79 -4.93 -3.84
N ASP A 330 41.93 -4.81 -4.53
CA ASP A 330 43.05 -3.97 -4.08
C ASP A 330 42.76 -2.49 -4.38
N ALA A 331 42.12 -2.20 -5.52
CA ALA A 331 41.61 -0.87 -5.80
C ALA A 331 40.49 -0.44 -4.81
N LEU A 332 39.59 -1.35 -4.42
CA LEU A 332 38.60 -1.06 -3.36
C LEU A 332 39.27 -0.75 -2.02
N GLU A 333 40.30 -1.51 -1.67
CA GLU A 333 41.04 -1.28 -0.43
C GLU A 333 41.71 0.10 -0.39
N ALA A 334 42.27 0.55 -1.51
CA ALA A 334 42.91 1.86 -1.63
C ALA A 334 41.93 3.03 -1.47
N LEU A 335 40.67 2.82 -1.90
CA LEU A 335 39.59 3.82 -1.87
C LEU A 335 38.81 3.83 -0.54
N ALA A 336 38.92 2.78 0.28
CA ALA A 336 38.31 2.70 1.59
C ALA A 336 39.16 3.40 2.67
N ALA A 337 38.52 4.25 3.49
CA ALA A 337 39.13 4.83 4.68
C ALA A 337 39.31 3.76 5.77
N ASP A 338 40.19 4.01 6.74
CA ASP A 338 40.45 3.05 7.82
C ASP A 338 39.19 2.75 8.65
N ALA A 339 38.32 3.76 8.83
CA ALA A 339 37.05 3.64 9.53
C ALA A 339 35.87 3.16 8.66
N PHE A 340 36.14 2.60 7.46
CA PHE A 340 35.10 2.24 6.51
C PHE A 340 34.07 1.24 7.07
N VAL A 341 32.79 1.54 6.85
CA VAL A 341 31.66 0.65 7.15
C VAL A 341 30.77 0.52 5.92
N PHE A 342 30.40 -0.71 5.59
CA PHE A 342 29.44 -1.02 4.54
C PHE A 342 28.11 -1.48 5.15
N PHE A 343 26.99 -0.92 4.68
CA PHE A 343 25.65 -1.41 4.93
C PHE A 343 25.09 -2.01 3.64
N GLY A 344 24.65 -3.26 3.71
CA GLY A 344 24.00 -3.90 2.57
C GLY A 344 22.49 -3.74 2.62
N THR A 345 21.78 -4.56 1.84
CA THR A 345 20.35 -4.37 1.59
C THR A 345 19.44 -4.96 2.68
N ALA A 346 19.98 -5.78 3.58
CA ALA A 346 19.25 -6.33 4.73
C ALA A 346 19.40 -5.47 6.00
N ALA A 347 18.38 -5.49 6.87
CA ALA A 347 18.28 -4.59 8.02
C ALA A 347 19.42 -4.78 9.04
N GLU A 348 19.94 -6.00 9.19
CA GLU A 348 21.01 -6.37 10.10
C GLU A 348 22.40 -6.30 9.44
N GLU A 349 22.48 -5.99 8.15
CA GLU A 349 23.70 -6.07 7.37
C GLU A 349 24.62 -4.86 7.62
N ARG A 350 25.62 -5.05 8.50
CA ARG A 350 26.65 -4.06 8.81
C ARG A 350 28.03 -4.70 8.82
N TRP A 351 28.90 -4.29 7.92
CA TRP A 351 30.24 -4.84 7.75
C TRP A 351 31.32 -3.82 8.11
N ALA A 352 32.28 -4.24 8.94
CA ALA A 352 33.53 -3.50 9.14
C ALA A 352 34.46 -3.67 7.92
N ARG A 353 35.35 -2.70 7.71
CA ARG A 353 36.27 -2.62 6.55
C ARG A 353 36.90 -3.95 6.14
N ASP A 354 37.67 -4.57 7.02
CA ASP A 354 38.47 -5.74 6.65
C ASP A 354 37.60 -6.95 6.34
N ALA A 355 36.50 -7.14 7.08
CA ALA A 355 35.53 -8.19 6.83
C ALA A 355 34.82 -8.01 5.47
N PHE A 356 34.45 -6.77 5.14
CA PHE A 356 33.87 -6.44 3.84
C PHE A 356 34.85 -6.68 2.69
N LEU A 357 36.09 -6.20 2.81
CA LEU A 357 37.11 -6.35 1.76
C LEU A 357 37.49 -7.82 1.55
N GLN A 358 37.57 -8.61 2.62
CA GLN A 358 37.78 -10.05 2.53
C GLN A 358 36.62 -10.74 1.79
N TYR A 359 35.38 -10.40 2.14
CA TYR A 359 34.18 -10.90 1.47
C TYR A 359 34.16 -10.53 -0.02
N ALA A 360 34.46 -9.27 -0.36
CA ALA A 360 34.53 -8.79 -1.74
C ALA A 360 35.58 -9.56 -2.56
N ARG A 361 36.79 -9.74 -2.02
CA ARG A 361 37.87 -10.53 -2.67
C ARG A 361 37.46 -11.97 -2.96
N GLN A 362 36.79 -12.63 -2.00
CA GLN A 362 36.30 -14.00 -2.19
C GLN A 362 35.26 -14.09 -3.31
N ARG A 363 34.35 -13.10 -3.41
CA ARG A 363 33.35 -13.03 -4.48
C ARG A 363 33.97 -12.71 -5.84
N PHE A 364 34.91 -11.78 -5.88
CA PHE A 364 35.58 -11.41 -7.14
C PHE A 364 36.44 -12.55 -7.68
N ALA A 365 37.06 -13.35 -6.81
CA ALA A 365 37.81 -14.54 -7.21
C ALA A 365 36.93 -15.60 -7.91
N THR A 366 35.61 -15.61 -7.66
CA THR A 366 34.66 -16.51 -8.34
C THR A 366 34.03 -15.89 -9.59
N GLY A 367 34.52 -14.73 -10.06
CA GLY A 367 33.99 -13.99 -11.20
C GLY A 367 32.68 -13.24 -10.92
N ASN A 368 32.25 -13.20 -9.64
CA ASN A 368 31.04 -12.49 -9.23
C ASN A 368 31.38 -11.01 -8.97
N THR A 369 31.46 -10.22 -10.04
CA THR A 369 31.72 -8.79 -9.98
C THR A 369 30.43 -7.99 -9.80
N TRP A 370 30.56 -6.76 -9.31
CA TRP A 370 29.41 -5.91 -9.00
C TRP A 370 29.40 -4.70 -9.91
N ALA A 371 28.69 -4.81 -11.01
CA ALA A 371 28.53 -3.70 -11.95
C ALA A 371 27.30 -2.86 -11.59
N TYR A 372 27.51 -1.56 -11.41
CA TYR A 372 26.46 -0.58 -11.22
C TYR A 372 26.60 0.52 -12.26
N THR A 373 25.49 0.93 -12.86
CA THR A 373 25.42 2.12 -13.71
C THR A 373 24.89 3.27 -12.87
N VAL A 374 25.66 4.35 -12.77
CA VAL A 374 25.22 5.56 -12.07
C VAL A 374 24.15 6.26 -12.89
N VAL A 375 22.97 6.44 -12.30
CA VAL A 375 21.84 7.15 -12.89
C VAL A 375 21.88 8.62 -12.46
N ALA A 376 22.13 8.87 -11.17
CA ALA A 376 22.28 10.21 -10.61
C ALA A 376 23.21 10.13 -9.41
N ARG A 377 23.99 11.19 -9.14
CA ARG A 377 24.85 11.31 -7.97
C ARG A 377 24.83 12.73 -7.45
N ARG A 378 24.86 12.85 -6.12
CA ARG A 378 25.04 14.09 -5.39
C ARG A 378 26.16 13.92 -4.38
N CYS A 379 27.00 14.93 -4.25
CA CYS A 379 28.07 15.01 -3.26
C CYS A 379 28.03 16.42 -2.65
N ASP A 380 27.78 16.52 -1.35
CA ASP A 380 27.74 17.78 -0.61
C ASP A 380 28.87 17.78 0.42
N GLU A 381 29.73 18.78 0.38
CA GLU A 381 30.71 18.98 1.45
C GLU A 381 30.00 19.46 2.71
N VAL A 382 30.14 18.69 3.79
CA VAL A 382 29.53 18.94 5.09
C VAL A 382 30.47 19.77 5.98
N SER A 383 31.78 19.51 5.85
CA SER A 383 32.88 20.25 6.47
C SER A 383 34.15 19.99 5.67
N ASP A 384 35.22 20.74 5.91
CA ASP A 384 36.51 20.58 5.21
C ASP A 384 36.95 19.11 5.13
N GLY A 385 37.00 18.58 3.90
CA GLY A 385 37.41 17.21 3.60
C GLY A 385 36.40 16.12 3.96
N VAL A 386 35.17 16.47 4.36
CA VAL A 386 34.08 15.52 4.66
C VAL A 386 32.91 15.77 3.70
N VAL A 387 32.64 14.79 2.85
CA VAL A 387 31.63 14.87 1.79
C VAL A 387 30.57 13.80 2.01
N ALA A 388 29.31 14.20 2.17
CA ALA A 388 28.18 13.29 2.13
C ALA A 388 27.80 13.03 0.67
N PHE A 389 27.40 11.81 0.35
CA PHE A 389 26.92 11.47 -0.99
C PHE A 389 25.62 10.68 -0.96
N ASP A 390 24.84 10.84 -2.02
CA ASP A 390 23.79 9.92 -2.40
C ASP A 390 23.78 9.72 -3.93
N GLU A 391 23.57 8.50 -4.37
CA GLU A 391 23.49 8.17 -5.79
C GLU A 391 22.40 7.14 -6.07
N VAL A 392 21.73 7.32 -7.20
CA VAL A 392 20.80 6.34 -7.76
C VAL A 392 21.59 5.49 -8.74
N LEU A 393 21.54 4.18 -8.55
CA LEU A 393 22.26 3.19 -9.33
C LEU A 393 21.28 2.29 -10.07
N ASN A 394 21.75 1.65 -11.14
CA ASN A 394 21.06 0.53 -11.75
C ASN A 394 21.99 -0.69 -11.78
N ASN A 395 21.46 -1.85 -11.40
CA ASN A 395 22.16 -3.13 -11.45
C ASN A 395 21.31 -4.13 -12.23
N ALA A 396 21.95 -4.98 -13.04
CA ALA A 396 21.23 -5.92 -13.90
C ALA A 396 20.35 -6.92 -13.14
N ASN A 397 20.75 -7.30 -11.92
CA ASN A 397 20.03 -8.28 -11.10
C ASN A 397 19.11 -7.64 -10.07
N LEU A 398 19.55 -6.54 -9.44
CA LEU A 398 18.82 -5.86 -8.36
C LEU A 398 17.87 -4.76 -8.86
N GLY A 399 18.00 -4.34 -10.12
CA GLY A 399 17.25 -3.21 -10.67
C GLY A 399 17.75 -1.87 -10.13
N ARG A 400 16.84 -0.91 -9.97
CA ARG A 400 17.17 0.43 -9.45
C ARG A 400 17.51 0.34 -7.96
N CYS A 401 18.70 0.80 -7.61
CA CYS A 401 19.24 0.82 -6.25
C CYS A 401 19.55 2.28 -5.85
N ARG A 402 19.73 2.53 -4.56
CA ARG A 402 20.25 3.80 -4.05
C ARG A 402 21.44 3.51 -3.14
N SER A 403 22.56 4.19 -3.34
CA SER A 403 23.62 4.21 -2.34
C SER A 403 23.76 5.57 -1.69
N THR A 404 24.11 5.57 -0.41
CA THR A 404 24.35 6.78 0.38
C THR A 404 25.57 6.59 1.27
N GLY A 405 26.24 7.66 1.66
CA GLY A 405 27.41 7.51 2.51
C GLY A 405 28.20 8.77 2.74
N VAL A 406 29.43 8.58 3.22
CA VAL A 406 30.34 9.66 3.59
C VAL A 406 31.74 9.33 3.07
N ILE A 407 32.39 10.35 2.50
CA ILE A 407 33.78 10.34 2.05
C ILE A 407 34.57 11.31 2.94
N ILE A 408 35.70 10.86 3.46
CA ILE A 408 36.59 11.64 4.31
C ILE A 408 37.98 11.64 3.67
N GLY A 409 38.53 12.81 3.38
CA GLY A 409 39.86 12.94 2.77
C GLY A 409 39.98 12.23 1.42
N GLY A 410 38.89 12.17 0.64
CA GLY A 410 38.84 11.49 -0.66
C GLY A 410 38.69 9.97 -0.60
N LYS A 411 38.50 9.37 0.59
CA LYS A 411 38.25 7.94 0.77
C LYS A 411 36.87 7.66 1.34
N LEU A 412 36.24 6.56 0.94
CA LEU A 412 34.94 6.16 1.47
C LEU A 412 35.07 5.77 2.94
N ALA A 413 34.34 6.44 3.82
CA ALA A 413 34.23 6.12 5.24
C ALA A 413 32.92 5.39 5.56
N GLN A 414 31.88 5.60 4.77
CA GLN A 414 30.62 4.86 4.88
C GLN A 414 30.02 4.65 3.50
N TYR A 415 29.50 3.45 3.24
CA TYR A 415 28.72 3.15 2.05
C TYR A 415 27.51 2.31 2.42
N ASN A 416 26.31 2.79 2.14
CA ASN A 416 25.04 2.10 2.34
C ASN A 416 24.41 1.80 1.00
N LEU A 417 24.02 0.56 0.72
CA LEU A 417 23.29 0.17 -0.48
C LEU A 417 21.87 -0.24 -0.13
N SER A 418 20.88 0.43 -0.70
CA SER A 418 19.47 0.22 -0.42
C SER A 418 18.67 -0.08 -1.70
N LEU A 419 17.63 -0.90 -1.58
CA LEU A 419 16.65 -1.15 -2.65
C LEU A 419 15.41 -0.26 -2.41
N PRO A 420 15.23 0.83 -3.17
CA PRO A 420 14.06 1.69 -3.03
C PRO A 420 12.79 0.96 -3.45
N VAL A 421 11.77 0.98 -2.57
CA VAL A 421 10.44 0.45 -2.86
C VAL A 421 9.53 1.61 -3.28
N PRO A 422 8.87 1.55 -4.46
CA PRO A 422 7.88 2.55 -4.86
C PRO A 422 6.76 2.70 -3.82
N ASN A 423 6.34 3.92 -3.53
CA ASN A 423 5.38 4.21 -2.46
C ASN A 423 4.05 3.46 -2.61
N GLU A 424 3.55 3.31 -3.84
CA GLU A 424 2.34 2.55 -4.18
C GLU A 424 2.47 1.05 -3.86
N LEU A 425 3.69 0.53 -3.91
CA LEU A 425 4.01 -0.85 -3.59
C LEU A 425 4.36 -1.01 -2.11
N ILE A 426 4.52 0.05 -1.33
CA ILE A 426 4.93 -0.07 0.09
C ILE A 426 3.93 -0.94 0.85
N LEU A 427 2.62 -0.75 0.71
CA LEU A 427 1.66 -1.60 1.43
C LEU A 427 1.71 -3.05 0.95
N GLY A 428 1.84 -3.29 -0.36
CA GLY A 428 1.96 -4.64 -0.92
C GLY A 428 3.31 -5.31 -0.62
N VAL A 429 4.39 -4.55 -0.50
CA VAL A 429 5.72 -5.02 -0.11
C VAL A 429 5.78 -5.21 1.39
N VAL A 430 5.19 -4.33 2.19
CA VAL A 430 4.98 -4.53 3.63
C VAL A 430 4.12 -5.75 3.84
N GLU A 431 3.08 -5.96 3.05
CA GLU A 431 2.26 -7.16 3.08
C GLU A 431 3.09 -8.39 2.66
N LYS A 432 3.87 -8.34 1.59
CA LYS A 432 4.78 -9.42 1.18
C LYS A 432 5.86 -9.71 2.21
N ILE A 433 6.42 -8.70 2.87
CA ILE A 433 7.40 -8.81 3.97
C ILE A 433 6.71 -9.41 5.20
N ARG A 434 5.50 -8.94 5.54
CA ARG A 434 4.65 -9.53 6.60
C ARG A 434 4.27 -10.98 6.29
N HIS A 435 4.14 -11.31 5.01
CA HIS A 435 3.87 -12.64 4.48
C HIS A 435 5.14 -13.39 4.08
N THR A 436 6.31 -12.83 4.34
CA THR A 436 7.56 -13.59 4.20
C THR A 436 7.70 -14.34 5.50
N ILE A 437 7.49 -15.64 5.43
CA ILE A 437 7.70 -16.49 6.60
C ILE A 437 9.15 -16.95 6.56
N GLU A 438 9.90 -16.65 7.61
CA GLU A 438 11.28 -17.11 7.74
C GLU A 438 11.28 -18.63 7.92
N LEU A 439 12.00 -19.33 7.04
CA LEU A 439 12.24 -20.77 7.16
C LEU A 439 13.42 -20.97 8.12
N LEU A 440 13.14 -21.52 9.30
CA LEU A 440 14.16 -21.86 10.29
C LEU A 440 14.88 -23.16 9.92
N HIS A 441 14.17 -24.09 9.27
CA HIS A 441 14.71 -25.39 8.87
C HIS A 441 13.86 -26.04 7.77
N VAL A 442 14.52 -26.74 6.84
CA VAL A 442 13.86 -27.55 5.81
C VAL A 442 14.67 -28.82 5.60
N ASP A 443 14.04 -29.98 5.75
CA ASP A 443 14.60 -31.28 5.37
C ASP A 443 13.56 -32.14 4.63
N ALA A 444 13.84 -33.44 4.44
CA ALA A 444 12.95 -34.37 3.73
C ALA A 444 11.62 -34.64 4.45
N SER A 445 11.57 -34.45 5.77
CA SER A 445 10.47 -34.86 6.63
C SER A 445 9.68 -33.69 7.24
N LEU A 446 10.31 -32.54 7.50
CA LEU A 446 9.67 -31.39 8.13
C LEU A 446 10.16 -30.02 7.62
N VAL A 447 9.30 -29.01 7.80
CA VAL A 447 9.59 -27.59 7.57
C VAL A 447 9.29 -26.85 8.86
N VAL A 448 10.26 -26.08 9.36
CA VAL A 448 10.13 -25.23 10.54
C VAL A 448 10.18 -23.78 10.11
N VAL A 449 9.29 -22.98 10.67
CA VAL A 449 9.16 -21.57 10.34
C VAL A 449 9.13 -20.70 11.60
N ASN A 450 9.57 -19.46 11.47
CA ASN A 450 9.31 -18.42 12.44
C ASN A 450 8.01 -17.71 12.06
N LYS A 451 6.92 -18.06 12.73
CA LYS A 451 5.60 -17.49 12.48
C LYS A 451 5.58 -16.04 12.99
N PRO A 452 5.26 -15.03 12.15
CA PRO A 452 5.05 -13.67 12.63
C PRO A 452 3.80 -13.57 13.51
N ARG A 453 3.69 -12.49 14.31
CA ARG A 453 2.47 -12.16 15.04
C ARG A 453 1.31 -11.86 14.08
N ASP A 454 0.08 -11.91 14.58
CA ASP A 454 -1.14 -11.54 13.87
C ASP A 454 -1.33 -12.30 12.54
N LEU A 455 -0.99 -13.59 12.56
CA LEU A 455 -1.09 -14.50 11.44
C LEU A 455 -1.75 -15.80 11.90
N LEU A 456 -2.67 -16.38 11.13
CA LEU A 456 -3.22 -17.67 11.47
C LEU A 456 -2.17 -18.78 11.28
N SER A 457 -2.14 -19.80 12.13
CA SER A 457 -1.22 -20.95 11.91
C SER A 457 -1.66 -21.82 10.73
N VAL A 458 -2.97 -21.94 10.52
CA VAL A 458 -3.62 -22.79 9.51
C VAL A 458 -4.81 -22.05 8.89
N PRO A 459 -5.30 -22.48 7.70
CA PRO A 459 -6.51 -21.96 7.11
C PRO A 459 -7.67 -21.80 8.11
N GLY A 460 -8.29 -20.64 8.10
CA GLY A 460 -9.33 -20.31 9.07
C GLY A 460 -9.81 -18.88 8.92
N ARG A 461 -10.78 -18.54 9.76
CA ARG A 461 -11.39 -17.21 9.78
C ARG A 461 -10.55 -16.23 10.59
N HIS A 462 -10.46 -14.99 10.12
CA HIS A 462 -9.85 -13.91 10.90
C HIS A 462 -10.55 -13.76 12.27
N PRO A 463 -9.82 -13.56 13.39
CA PRO A 463 -10.43 -13.46 14.72
C PRO A 463 -11.45 -12.33 14.88
N ASP A 464 -11.28 -11.23 14.14
CA ASP A 464 -12.20 -10.08 14.15
C ASP A 464 -13.31 -10.15 13.08
N ALA A 465 -13.40 -11.25 12.33
CA ALA A 465 -14.45 -11.37 11.33
C ALA A 465 -15.85 -11.46 12.00
N PRO A 466 -16.83 -10.67 11.56
CA PRO A 466 -18.15 -10.57 12.19
C PRO A 466 -18.84 -11.93 12.24
N ALA A 467 -19.51 -12.32 13.32
CA ALA A 467 -20.15 -13.65 13.43
C ALA A 467 -20.95 -14.04 12.16
N PRO A 468 -20.93 -15.31 11.72
CA PRO A 468 -21.57 -15.70 10.46
C PRO A 468 -23.04 -15.27 10.45
N THR A 469 -23.41 -14.41 9.49
CA THR A 469 -24.73 -13.77 9.45
C THR A 469 -25.84 -14.70 8.95
N LYS A 470 -25.49 -15.84 8.34
CA LYS A 470 -26.46 -16.83 7.83
C LYS A 470 -26.33 -18.15 8.59
N LYS A 471 -27.47 -18.66 9.11
CA LYS A 471 -27.58 -20.08 9.48
C LYS A 471 -27.25 -20.90 8.23
N ARG A 472 -26.20 -21.73 8.29
CA ARG A 472 -25.89 -22.68 7.20
C ARG A 472 -27.15 -23.50 6.89
N LYS A 473 -27.55 -23.52 5.62
CA LYS A 473 -28.65 -24.36 5.15
C LYS A 473 -28.26 -25.84 5.29
N ARG A 474 -29.24 -26.74 5.39
CA ARG A 474 -28.96 -28.19 5.41
C ARG A 474 -28.54 -28.65 4.02
N ALA A 475 -27.75 -29.72 3.95
CA ALA A 475 -27.23 -30.24 2.69
C ALA A 475 -28.31 -30.66 1.67
N GLY A 476 -29.56 -30.87 2.10
CA GLY A 476 -30.72 -31.09 1.22
C GLY A 476 -31.28 -29.81 0.61
N GLU A 477 -31.22 -28.69 1.32
CA GLU A 477 -31.73 -27.40 0.84
C GLU A 477 -30.85 -26.84 -0.29
N TYR A 478 -29.53 -27.04 -0.22
CA TYR A 478 -28.61 -26.69 -1.32
C TYR A 478 -28.84 -27.54 -2.58
N TRP A 479 -29.20 -28.82 -2.40
CA TRP A 479 -29.55 -29.72 -3.49
C TRP A 479 -30.85 -29.29 -4.19
N GLU A 480 -31.87 -28.92 -3.41
CA GLU A 480 -33.12 -28.37 -3.94
C GLU A 480 -32.90 -27.05 -4.69
N GLU A 481 -32.02 -26.18 -4.18
CA GLU A 481 -31.68 -24.92 -4.82
C GLU A 481 -30.92 -25.12 -6.15
N ALA A 482 -29.99 -26.06 -6.20
CA ALA A 482 -29.31 -26.44 -7.44
C ALA A 482 -30.30 -26.98 -8.50
N LEU A 483 -31.25 -27.83 -8.07
CA LEU A 483 -32.32 -28.33 -8.94
C LEU A 483 -33.24 -27.19 -9.45
N ALA A 484 -33.53 -26.21 -8.61
CA ALA A 484 -34.36 -25.07 -9.00
C ALA A 484 -33.68 -24.20 -10.07
N ARG A 485 -32.40 -23.87 -9.89
CA ARG A 485 -31.62 -23.11 -10.88
C ARG A 485 -31.49 -23.87 -12.19
N ALA A 486 -31.16 -25.15 -12.13
CA ALA A 486 -31.09 -26.00 -13.32
C ALA A 486 -32.44 -26.08 -14.05
N ARG A 487 -33.57 -26.03 -13.34
CA ARG A 487 -34.90 -25.98 -13.96
C ARG A 487 -35.15 -24.66 -14.70
N ASP A 488 -34.73 -23.55 -14.11
CA ASP A 488 -34.97 -22.21 -14.67
C ASP A 488 -34.06 -21.92 -15.88
N GLU A 489 -32.85 -22.48 -15.89
CA GLU A 489 -31.86 -22.29 -16.96
C GLU A 489 -31.99 -23.31 -18.11
N ALA A 490 -32.58 -24.47 -17.85
CA ALA A 490 -32.69 -25.54 -18.83
C ALA A 490 -33.72 -25.24 -19.93
N SER A 491 -33.34 -25.45 -21.20
CA SER A 491 -34.30 -25.45 -22.31
C SER A 491 -35.31 -26.58 -22.14
N ALA A 492 -36.55 -26.37 -22.59
CA ALA A 492 -37.63 -27.37 -22.49
C ALA A 492 -37.28 -28.71 -23.17
N GLU A 493 -36.38 -28.69 -24.14
CA GLU A 493 -35.94 -29.87 -24.90
C GLU A 493 -34.75 -30.60 -24.26
N SER A 494 -34.02 -29.96 -23.34
CA SER A 494 -32.87 -30.55 -22.65
C SER A 494 -33.29 -31.66 -21.67
N LEU A 495 -32.34 -32.55 -21.34
CA LEU A 495 -32.58 -33.61 -20.35
C LEU A 495 -33.01 -33.04 -18.98
N ALA A 496 -32.34 -31.98 -18.52
CA ALA A 496 -32.69 -31.28 -17.29
C ALA A 496 -34.10 -30.66 -17.38
N GLY A 497 -34.41 -29.98 -18.48
CA GLY A 497 -35.73 -29.37 -18.70
C GLY A 497 -36.83 -30.43 -18.71
N ARG A 498 -36.70 -31.50 -19.50
CA ARG A 498 -37.70 -32.59 -19.56
C ARG A 498 -37.87 -33.35 -18.24
N LEU A 499 -36.81 -33.44 -17.43
CA LEU A 499 -36.85 -34.12 -16.13
C LEU A 499 -37.46 -33.24 -15.04
N LEU A 500 -37.06 -31.96 -14.97
CA LEU A 500 -37.40 -31.04 -13.89
C LEU A 500 -38.72 -30.29 -14.14
N ASN A 501 -39.11 -30.10 -15.40
CA ASN A 501 -40.40 -29.49 -15.75
C ASN A 501 -41.54 -30.45 -15.47
N GLY A 502 -42.50 -30.01 -14.65
CA GLY A 502 -43.65 -30.81 -14.23
C GLY A 502 -43.45 -31.65 -12.95
N VAL A 503 -42.29 -31.58 -12.30
CA VAL A 503 -42.10 -32.12 -10.95
C VAL A 503 -42.69 -31.15 -9.93
N GLY A 504 -43.73 -31.58 -9.23
CA GLY A 504 -44.44 -30.72 -8.26
C GLY A 504 -43.60 -30.36 -7.03
N SER A 505 -42.65 -31.20 -6.62
CA SER A 505 -41.73 -30.92 -5.52
C SER A 505 -40.32 -31.40 -5.84
N LEU A 506 -39.37 -30.46 -5.90
CA LEU A 506 -37.96 -30.75 -6.16
C LEU A 506 -37.31 -31.57 -5.03
N ALA A 507 -37.84 -31.48 -3.80
CA ALA A 507 -37.42 -32.29 -2.66
C ALA A 507 -37.57 -33.81 -2.89
N SER A 508 -38.43 -34.20 -3.84
CA SER A 508 -38.65 -35.61 -4.19
C SER A 508 -37.54 -36.23 -5.05
N ILE A 509 -36.61 -35.40 -5.57
CA ILE A 509 -35.52 -35.83 -6.44
C ILE A 509 -34.33 -36.28 -5.59
N PRO A 510 -33.90 -37.56 -5.67
CA PRO A 510 -32.85 -38.08 -4.80
C PRO A 510 -31.48 -37.46 -5.08
N ARG A 511 -30.72 -37.20 -4.01
CA ARG A 511 -29.35 -36.70 -4.11
C ARG A 511 -28.30 -37.77 -4.43
N ARG A 512 -28.49 -39.02 -3.99
CA ARG A 512 -27.53 -40.09 -4.31
C ARG A 512 -27.65 -40.50 -5.77
N GLU A 513 -26.52 -40.64 -6.45
CA GLU A 513 -26.44 -40.94 -7.88
C GLU A 513 -27.22 -42.20 -8.28
N ASP A 514 -27.06 -43.29 -7.54
CA ASP A 514 -27.76 -44.57 -7.76
C ASP A 514 -29.29 -44.38 -7.74
N LYS A 515 -29.79 -43.63 -6.76
CA LYS A 515 -31.21 -43.33 -6.60
C LYS A 515 -31.71 -42.31 -7.62
N PHE A 516 -30.87 -41.34 -8.00
CA PHE A 516 -31.18 -40.36 -9.04
C PHE A 516 -31.34 -41.05 -10.40
N ARG A 517 -30.44 -41.95 -10.77
CA ARG A 517 -30.55 -42.78 -11.98
C ARG A 517 -31.86 -43.58 -12.00
N ALA A 518 -32.18 -44.25 -10.89
CA ALA A 518 -33.44 -44.97 -10.76
C ALA A 518 -34.68 -44.06 -10.80
N HIS A 519 -34.57 -42.80 -10.37
CA HIS A 519 -35.63 -41.80 -10.47
C HIS A 519 -35.87 -41.39 -11.94
N VAL A 520 -34.80 -41.09 -12.69
CA VAL A 520 -34.87 -40.73 -14.12
C VAL A 520 -35.42 -41.89 -14.96
N GLN A 521 -34.99 -43.13 -14.69
CA GLN A 521 -35.49 -44.32 -15.38
C GLN A 521 -36.99 -44.55 -15.17
N ARG A 522 -37.53 -44.26 -13.98
CA ARG A 522 -38.98 -44.32 -13.72
C ARG A 522 -39.75 -43.19 -14.40
N ALA A 523 -39.09 -42.07 -14.67
CA ALA A 523 -39.66 -40.93 -15.39
C ALA A 523 -39.57 -41.06 -16.93
N ARG A 524 -39.18 -42.23 -17.47
CA ARG A 524 -38.99 -42.49 -18.92
C ARG A 524 -40.11 -41.99 -19.83
N GLY A 525 -41.37 -42.07 -19.40
CA GLY A 525 -42.52 -41.57 -20.17
C GLY A 525 -42.56 -40.05 -20.36
N ARG A 526 -41.87 -39.27 -19.53
CA ARG A 526 -41.80 -37.80 -19.60
C ARG A 526 -40.50 -37.31 -20.26
N VAL A 527 -39.42 -38.08 -20.10
CA VAL A 527 -38.06 -37.65 -20.49
C VAL A 527 -37.63 -38.24 -21.85
N GLY A 528 -38.33 -39.27 -22.34
CA GLY A 528 -38.02 -39.94 -23.61
C GLY A 528 -36.91 -40.99 -23.47
N ALA A 529 -36.37 -41.45 -24.59
CA ALA A 529 -35.16 -42.28 -24.59
C ALA A 529 -33.96 -41.43 -24.14
N VAL A 530 -33.25 -41.87 -23.11
CA VAL A 530 -32.13 -41.13 -22.52
C VAL A 530 -30.91 -42.04 -22.41
N ASP A 531 -29.76 -41.50 -22.81
CA ASP A 531 -28.44 -42.12 -22.62
C ASP A 531 -28.01 -42.07 -21.15
N ASP A 532 -27.52 -43.19 -20.61
CA ASP A 532 -27.09 -43.31 -19.21
C ASP A 532 -25.86 -42.46 -18.89
N ALA A 533 -25.02 -42.17 -19.90
CA ALA A 533 -23.90 -41.23 -19.75
C ALA A 533 -24.40 -39.79 -19.51
N ALA A 534 -25.45 -39.37 -20.24
CA ALA A 534 -26.05 -38.04 -20.08
C ALA A 534 -26.71 -37.86 -18.71
N VAL A 535 -27.33 -38.92 -18.16
CA VAL A 535 -27.89 -38.90 -16.79
C VAL A 535 -26.79 -38.71 -15.75
N GLY A 536 -25.65 -39.38 -15.92
CA GLY A 536 -24.50 -39.24 -15.04
C GLY A 536 -23.85 -37.86 -15.09
N THR A 537 -23.80 -37.25 -16.28
CA THR A 537 -23.31 -35.88 -16.45
C THR A 537 -24.21 -34.88 -15.73
N LEU A 538 -25.53 -34.95 -15.95
CA LEU A 538 -26.49 -34.08 -15.28
C LEU A 538 -26.43 -34.20 -13.75
N TRP A 539 -26.30 -35.43 -13.22
CA TRP A 539 -26.18 -35.61 -11.78
C TRP A 539 -24.91 -34.94 -11.21
N ARG A 540 -23.77 -35.09 -11.90
CA ARG A 540 -22.51 -34.45 -11.48
C ARG A 540 -22.63 -32.93 -11.50
N GLU A 541 -23.19 -32.37 -12.56
CA GLU A 541 -23.43 -30.92 -12.67
C GLU A 541 -24.29 -30.39 -11.52
N LEU A 542 -25.35 -31.11 -11.15
CA LEU A 542 -26.21 -30.76 -10.02
C LEU A 542 -25.52 -30.91 -8.66
N ASP A 543 -24.71 -31.97 -8.46
CA ASP A 543 -23.97 -32.19 -7.21
C ASP A 543 -22.84 -31.19 -7.03
N ASP A 544 -22.17 -30.81 -8.13
CA ASP A 544 -21.14 -29.77 -8.12
C ASP A 544 -21.75 -28.39 -7.90
N ALA A 545 -22.89 -28.07 -8.50
CA ALA A 545 -23.63 -26.84 -8.21
C ALA A 545 -24.10 -26.78 -6.75
N ALA A 546 -24.62 -27.88 -6.20
CA ALA A 546 -25.04 -27.95 -4.79
C ALA A 546 -23.85 -27.82 -3.83
N LYS A 547 -22.68 -28.39 -4.17
CA LYS A 547 -21.44 -28.21 -3.41
C LYS A 547 -20.92 -26.78 -3.50
N ALA A 548 -21.02 -26.14 -4.66
CA ALA A 548 -20.65 -24.73 -4.83
C ALA A 548 -21.53 -23.80 -4.01
N LEU A 549 -22.84 -24.08 -3.92
CA LEU A 549 -23.76 -23.35 -3.04
C LEU A 549 -23.52 -23.59 -1.55
N ALA A 550 -23.05 -24.80 -1.20
CA ALA A 550 -22.67 -25.17 0.16
C ALA A 550 -21.26 -24.70 0.54
N ALA A 551 -20.43 -24.35 -0.45
CA ALA A 551 -19.10 -23.82 -0.22
C ALA A 551 -19.26 -22.48 0.52
N PRO A 552 -18.43 -22.21 1.55
CA PRO A 552 -18.37 -20.87 2.11
C PRO A 552 -18.03 -19.88 0.99
N ASP A 553 -18.60 -18.67 1.04
CA ASP A 553 -18.14 -17.56 0.21
C ASP A 553 -16.61 -17.47 0.39
N ASN A 554 -15.84 -17.74 -0.67
CA ASN A 554 -14.38 -17.78 -0.62
C ASN A 554 -13.74 -16.37 -0.45
N ASP A 555 -14.54 -15.35 -0.14
CA ASP A 555 -14.10 -13.96 0.04
C ASP A 555 -13.49 -13.67 1.43
N GLU A 556 -13.21 -14.67 2.28
CA GLU A 556 -12.66 -14.45 3.64
C GLU A 556 -11.60 -15.49 4.09
N GLU A 557 -10.84 -16.16 3.21
CA GLU A 557 -9.72 -17.00 3.71
C GLU A 557 -8.53 -16.12 4.11
N ALA A 558 -8.43 -15.84 5.41
CA ALA A 558 -7.39 -14.97 5.94
C ALA A 558 -5.99 -15.59 5.74
N PRO A 559 -4.95 -14.75 5.54
CA PRO A 559 -3.57 -15.21 5.42
C PRO A 559 -3.16 -16.12 6.58
N ASN A 560 -2.43 -17.19 6.26
CA ASN A 560 -2.00 -18.17 7.25
C ASN A 560 -0.59 -18.71 6.98
N ALA A 561 0.10 -19.09 8.05
CA ALA A 561 1.47 -19.57 8.05
C ALA A 561 1.68 -20.83 7.21
N LEU A 562 0.67 -21.72 7.15
CA LEU A 562 0.75 -22.92 6.30
C LEU A 562 0.84 -22.54 4.82
N ALA A 563 0.01 -21.62 4.32
CA ALA A 563 0.06 -21.17 2.94
C ALA A 563 1.40 -20.51 2.60
N LEU A 564 1.91 -19.66 3.51
CA LEU A 564 3.21 -19.01 3.33
C LEU A 564 4.37 -20.00 3.37
N ALA A 565 4.34 -20.98 4.28
CA ALA A 565 5.35 -22.03 4.36
C ALA A 565 5.36 -22.90 3.10
N ARG A 566 4.18 -23.23 2.54
CA ARG A 566 4.06 -23.97 1.28
C ARG A 566 4.69 -23.21 0.11
N ALA A 567 4.44 -21.90 0.05
CA ALA A 567 5.03 -21.04 -0.97
C ALA A 567 6.57 -20.95 -0.80
N ALA A 568 7.04 -20.67 0.42
CA ALA A 568 8.46 -20.50 0.72
C ALA A 568 9.28 -21.78 0.55
N ALA A 569 8.75 -22.93 0.97
CA ALA A 569 9.42 -24.22 0.84
C ALA A 569 9.23 -24.88 -0.54
N GLY A 570 8.38 -24.32 -1.41
CA GLY A 570 8.02 -24.92 -2.69
C GLY A 570 7.29 -26.26 -2.56
N ASP A 571 6.61 -26.51 -1.43
CA ASP A 571 5.99 -27.79 -1.10
C ASP A 571 4.50 -27.58 -0.80
N ARG A 572 3.62 -28.05 -1.69
CA ARG A 572 2.17 -27.89 -1.52
C ARG A 572 1.55 -28.86 -0.51
N ASP A 573 2.27 -29.92 -0.13
CA ASP A 573 1.79 -31.02 0.68
C ASP A 573 2.13 -30.89 2.17
N LEU A 574 2.59 -29.71 2.61
CA LEU A 574 2.81 -29.46 4.04
C LEU A 574 1.54 -29.69 4.86
N ARG A 575 1.71 -30.35 6.01
CA ARG A 575 0.64 -30.75 6.95
C ARG A 575 0.88 -30.10 8.32
N PRO A 576 -0.13 -29.43 8.90
CA PRO A 576 -0.03 -28.89 10.25
C PRO A 576 -0.06 -30.01 11.30
N VAL A 577 0.82 -29.92 12.29
CA VAL A 577 0.91 -30.89 13.40
C VAL A 577 0.70 -30.25 14.78
N HIS A 578 0.85 -28.91 14.85
CA HIS A 578 0.48 -28.10 16.01
C HIS A 578 0.10 -26.68 15.56
N ARG A 579 -0.26 -25.81 16.50
CA ARG A 579 -0.66 -24.42 16.22
C ARG A 579 -0.22 -23.47 17.31
N LEU A 580 0.01 -22.22 16.91
CA LEU A 580 0.11 -21.06 17.79
C LEU A 580 -1.19 -20.23 17.68
N ASP A 581 -1.49 -19.45 18.72
CA ASP A 581 -2.57 -18.46 18.68
C ASP A 581 -2.27 -17.40 17.59
N TYR A 582 -3.31 -16.70 17.13
CA TYR A 582 -3.21 -15.75 16.03
C TYR A 582 -2.15 -14.67 16.31
N GLU A 583 -2.20 -14.06 17.49
CA GLU A 583 -1.30 -13.00 17.94
C GLU A 583 0.08 -13.52 18.38
N THR A 584 0.24 -14.83 18.61
CA THR A 584 1.51 -15.40 19.11
C THR A 584 2.50 -15.60 17.96
N SER A 585 3.75 -15.17 18.16
CA SER A 585 4.85 -15.35 17.20
C SER A 585 5.75 -16.54 17.58
N GLY A 586 6.66 -16.94 16.69
CA GLY A 586 7.75 -17.88 16.98
C GLY A 586 7.65 -19.24 16.28
N VAL A 587 8.35 -20.23 16.83
CA VAL A 587 8.61 -21.52 16.17
C VAL A 587 7.31 -22.32 15.90
N LEU A 588 7.07 -22.62 14.63
CA LEU A 588 5.97 -23.46 14.15
C LEU A 588 6.53 -24.55 13.20
N VAL A 589 6.05 -25.79 13.31
CA VAL A 589 6.54 -26.92 12.50
C VAL A 589 5.41 -27.53 11.67
N PHE A 590 5.74 -27.86 10.43
CA PHE A 590 4.89 -28.56 9.47
C PHE A 590 5.57 -29.87 9.03
N ALA A 591 4.77 -30.91 8.81
CA ALA A 591 5.27 -32.17 8.28
C ALA A 591 5.15 -32.20 6.75
N ARG A 592 6.18 -32.71 6.06
CA ARG A 592 6.17 -32.87 4.60
C ARG A 592 5.48 -34.15 4.15
N THR A 593 5.54 -35.19 4.99
CA THR A 593 4.95 -36.50 4.68
C THR A 593 3.87 -36.89 5.68
N THR A 594 2.96 -37.79 5.28
CA THR A 594 1.95 -38.36 6.18
C THR A 594 2.59 -39.13 7.34
N ALA A 595 3.71 -39.83 7.11
CA ALA A 595 4.44 -40.54 8.14
C ALA A 595 5.03 -39.57 9.19
N ALA A 596 5.69 -38.50 8.74
CA ALA A 596 6.19 -37.46 9.62
C ALA A 596 5.06 -36.76 10.40
N ALA A 597 3.93 -36.49 9.74
CA ALA A 597 2.76 -35.89 10.38
C ALA A 597 2.22 -36.77 11.51
N SER A 598 2.16 -38.08 11.29
CA SER A 598 1.72 -39.06 12.30
C SER A 598 2.68 -39.10 13.50
N ALA A 599 4.00 -39.18 13.23
CA ALA A 599 5.05 -39.22 14.27
C ALA A 599 5.06 -37.95 15.13
N LEU A 600 5.03 -36.77 14.49
CA LEU A 600 5.00 -35.48 15.18
C LEU A 600 3.71 -35.29 15.98
N CYS A 601 2.54 -35.61 15.41
CA CYS A 601 1.27 -35.57 16.15
C CYS A 601 1.31 -36.49 17.39
N ALA A 602 1.93 -37.67 17.30
CA ALA A 602 2.10 -38.55 18.45
C ALA A 602 3.02 -37.94 19.52
N ALA A 603 4.14 -37.32 19.12
CA ALA A 603 5.05 -36.64 20.03
C ALA A 603 4.36 -35.48 20.79
N PHE A 604 3.60 -34.64 20.09
CA PHE A 604 2.84 -33.55 20.71
C PHE A 604 1.70 -34.04 21.63
N ARG A 605 1.04 -35.15 21.30
CA ARG A 605 0.01 -35.76 22.17
C ARG A 605 0.61 -36.23 23.50
N LYS A 606 1.70 -37.01 23.47
CA LYS A 606 2.39 -37.47 24.70
C LYS A 606 2.79 -36.32 25.61
N SER A 607 3.26 -35.22 25.03
CA SER A 607 3.62 -34.01 25.79
C SER A 607 2.41 -33.28 26.39
N THR A 608 1.20 -33.47 25.87
CA THR A 608 -0.02 -32.79 26.37
C THR A 608 -0.60 -33.49 27.61
N ASP A 609 -0.29 -34.78 27.78
CA ASP A 609 -0.85 -35.64 28.84
C ASP A 609 -0.03 -35.63 30.15
N GLY A 610 1.00 -34.77 30.24
CA GLY A 610 1.75 -34.53 31.49
C GLY A 610 2.93 -35.46 31.75
N ASP A 611 3.19 -36.42 30.84
CA ASP A 611 4.45 -37.16 30.79
C ASP A 611 5.60 -36.20 30.43
N ALA A 612 6.84 -36.56 30.81
CA ALA A 612 8.08 -35.84 30.45
C ALA A 612 8.35 -35.97 28.93
N GLY A 613 7.44 -35.43 28.13
CA GLY A 613 7.19 -35.82 26.76
C GLY A 613 8.38 -35.59 25.83
N ASP A 614 8.27 -36.22 24.67
CA ASP A 614 9.28 -36.16 23.62
C ASP A 614 9.49 -34.72 23.09
N THR A 615 8.57 -33.79 23.36
CA THR A 615 8.65 -32.38 22.95
C THR A 615 8.81 -31.41 24.13
N ARG A 616 9.66 -30.40 23.99
CA ARG A 616 9.82 -29.30 24.95
C ARG A 616 9.60 -27.96 24.25
N LYS A 617 8.64 -27.18 24.74
CA LYS A 617 8.29 -25.86 24.20
C LYS A 617 8.72 -24.78 25.18
N THR A 618 9.48 -23.80 24.70
CA THR A 618 9.89 -22.64 25.50
C THR A 618 9.33 -21.38 24.88
N TYR A 619 8.70 -20.56 25.71
CA TYR A 619 8.16 -19.27 25.34
C TYR A 619 8.85 -18.16 26.12
N VAL A 620 8.87 -16.96 25.55
CA VAL A 620 9.25 -15.73 26.23
C VAL A 620 8.04 -14.80 26.24
N ALA A 621 7.74 -14.21 27.39
CA ALA A 621 6.62 -13.28 27.54
C ALA A 621 7.02 -12.06 28.38
N ARG A 622 6.56 -10.87 27.97
CA ARG A 622 6.63 -9.68 28.83
C ARG A 622 5.30 -9.52 29.57
N VAL A 623 5.34 -9.48 30.89
CA VAL A 623 4.17 -9.43 31.76
C VAL A 623 4.13 -8.15 32.58
N ALA A 624 2.92 -7.73 32.97
CA ALA A 624 2.71 -6.56 33.81
C ALA A 624 3.20 -6.80 35.25
N GLY A 625 3.74 -5.75 35.85
CA GLY A 625 4.26 -5.72 37.21
C GLY A 625 5.60 -6.42 37.39
N ARG A 626 6.01 -6.48 38.66
CA ARG A 626 7.27 -7.07 39.10
C ARG A 626 7.07 -8.53 39.52
N LEU A 627 7.68 -9.46 38.79
CA LEU A 627 7.77 -10.88 39.14
C LEU A 627 9.25 -11.30 39.11
N SER A 628 9.69 -12.06 40.12
CA SER A 628 11.08 -12.50 40.27
C SER A 628 11.15 -13.97 40.70
N GLY A 629 12.27 -14.63 40.41
CA GLY A 629 12.47 -16.06 40.73
C GLY A 629 11.89 -17.00 39.68
N SER A 630 11.50 -18.21 40.12
CA SER A 630 10.96 -19.25 39.25
C SER A 630 9.91 -20.09 39.99
N GLY A 631 8.99 -20.71 39.26
CA GLY A 631 7.97 -21.56 39.85
C GLY A 631 7.16 -22.37 38.84
N GLU A 632 6.07 -22.96 39.30
CA GLU A 632 5.11 -23.70 38.48
C GLU A 632 3.68 -23.23 38.80
N TRP A 633 2.90 -22.96 37.76
CA TRP A 633 1.47 -22.64 37.85
C TRP A 633 0.65 -23.84 37.38
N THR A 634 -0.36 -24.23 38.17
CA THR A 634 -1.11 -25.48 38.00
C THR A 634 -2.63 -25.30 37.90
N ALA A 635 -3.13 -24.06 37.79
CA ALA A 635 -4.56 -23.80 37.75
C ALA A 635 -5.22 -24.49 36.55
N ALA A 636 -6.38 -25.13 36.75
CA ALA A 636 -7.13 -25.70 35.63
C ALA A 636 -7.72 -24.60 34.75
N ILE A 637 -8.05 -24.92 33.49
CA ILE A 637 -8.57 -23.95 32.52
C ILE A 637 -9.89 -24.43 31.95
N THR A 638 -10.87 -23.53 31.89
CA THR A 638 -12.17 -23.76 31.24
C THR A 638 -12.55 -22.59 30.32
N ALA A 639 -13.55 -22.81 29.47
CA ALA A 639 -14.08 -21.78 28.58
C ALA A 639 -14.86 -20.73 29.38
N ASP A 640 -14.63 -19.45 29.08
CA ASP A 640 -15.38 -18.35 29.67
C ASP A 640 -16.62 -18.05 28.81
N ALA A 641 -17.69 -18.79 29.07
CA ALA A 641 -18.94 -18.67 28.33
C ALA A 641 -19.57 -17.28 28.46
N VAL A 642 -19.42 -16.63 29.62
CA VAL A 642 -19.98 -15.30 29.88
C VAL A 642 -19.25 -14.24 29.06
N ALA A 643 -17.92 -14.25 29.09
CA ALA A 643 -17.14 -13.30 28.32
C ALA A 643 -17.33 -13.50 26.82
N ARG A 644 -17.43 -14.75 26.34
CA ARG A 644 -17.73 -15.07 24.95
C ARG A 644 -19.11 -14.58 24.49
N GLN A 645 -20.13 -14.59 25.36
CA GLN A 645 -21.46 -14.08 25.02
C GLN A 645 -21.47 -12.56 24.80
N LYS A 646 -20.54 -11.82 25.43
CA LYS A 646 -20.49 -10.35 25.37
C LYS A 646 -19.94 -9.82 24.04
N ASP A 647 -18.87 -10.43 23.51
CA ASP A 647 -18.17 -9.94 22.32
C ASP A 647 -17.98 -10.99 21.21
N GLY A 648 -18.47 -12.21 21.40
CA GLY A 648 -18.37 -13.31 20.45
C GLY A 648 -16.98 -13.97 20.38
N LYS A 649 -15.97 -13.45 21.09
CA LYS A 649 -14.58 -13.94 21.02
C LYS A 649 -14.36 -15.11 21.99
N PRO A 650 -13.67 -16.19 21.56
CA PRO A 650 -13.38 -17.30 22.45
C PRO A 650 -12.40 -16.85 23.55
N ARG A 651 -12.88 -16.86 24.80
CA ARG A 651 -12.09 -16.56 26.00
C ARG A 651 -12.08 -17.76 26.94
N TYR A 652 -11.06 -17.83 27.77
CA TYR A 652 -10.80 -18.88 28.76
C TYR A 652 -10.39 -18.26 30.08
N ARG A 653 -10.66 -18.94 31.18
CA ARG A 653 -10.30 -18.50 32.54
C ARG A 653 -9.72 -19.64 33.37
N ALA A 654 -9.01 -19.27 34.42
CA ALA A 654 -8.63 -20.21 35.47
C ALA A 654 -9.89 -20.74 36.18
N ALA A 655 -9.84 -22.00 36.59
CA ALA A 655 -10.92 -22.70 37.24
C ALA A 655 -10.37 -23.69 38.27
N GLU A 656 -11.23 -24.07 39.20
CA GLU A 656 -10.98 -25.21 40.08
C GLU A 656 -11.08 -26.51 39.27
N GLU A 657 -10.28 -27.52 39.63
CA GLU A 657 -10.24 -28.79 38.88
C GLU A 657 -11.57 -29.56 38.96
N SER A 658 -12.37 -29.32 39.99
CA SER A 658 -13.71 -29.88 40.15
C SER A 658 -14.79 -29.22 39.28
N GLU A 659 -14.49 -28.09 38.62
CA GLU A 659 -15.45 -27.37 37.79
C GLU A 659 -15.75 -28.14 36.49
N GLU A 660 -17.02 -28.18 36.07
CA GLU A 660 -17.43 -28.87 34.85
C GLU A 660 -16.72 -28.30 33.61
N GLY A 661 -16.08 -29.17 32.84
CA GLY A 661 -15.33 -28.78 31.64
C GLY A 661 -13.95 -28.19 31.90
N ALA A 662 -13.54 -28.00 33.15
CA ALA A 662 -12.18 -27.60 33.50
C ALA A 662 -11.17 -28.69 33.12
N LYS A 663 -10.02 -28.28 32.61
CA LYS A 663 -8.93 -29.16 32.22
C LYS A 663 -7.67 -28.76 32.95
N GLY A 664 -7.04 -29.72 33.62
CA GLY A 664 -5.74 -29.52 34.26
C GLY A 664 -4.71 -28.94 33.29
N ALA A 665 -3.97 -27.93 33.78
CA ALA A 665 -2.97 -27.22 33.02
C ALA A 665 -1.75 -26.92 33.90
N ARG A 666 -0.54 -27.06 33.35
CA ARG A 666 0.72 -26.86 34.09
C ARG A 666 1.71 -26.07 33.26
N THR A 667 2.27 -25.01 33.84
CA THR A 667 3.26 -24.14 33.21
C THR A 667 4.38 -23.84 34.19
N ARG A 668 5.62 -24.17 33.83
CA ARG A 668 6.80 -23.68 34.55
C ARG A 668 7.17 -22.29 34.07
N TRP A 669 7.66 -21.45 34.97
CA TRP A 669 8.10 -20.10 34.66
C TRP A 669 9.39 -19.74 35.38
N GLU A 670 10.16 -18.86 34.77
CA GLU A 670 11.37 -18.28 35.32
C GLU A 670 11.46 -16.82 34.87
N ALA A 671 11.68 -15.90 35.81
CA ALA A 671 11.92 -14.50 35.49
C ALA A 671 13.34 -14.32 34.93
N LEU A 672 13.43 -13.81 33.70
CA LEU A 672 14.68 -13.44 33.04
C LEU A 672 15.08 -12.00 33.37
N GLU A 673 14.08 -11.13 33.54
CA GLU A 673 14.24 -9.71 33.87
C GLU A 673 13.08 -9.29 34.79
N SER A 674 13.37 -8.49 35.83
CA SER A 674 12.37 -7.99 36.77
C SER A 674 12.44 -6.46 36.89
N GLY A 675 11.64 -5.75 36.09
CA GLY A 675 11.48 -4.30 36.16
C GLY A 675 10.44 -3.85 37.18
N ASP A 676 10.25 -2.53 37.30
CA ASP A 676 9.20 -1.94 38.16
C ASP A 676 7.80 -2.15 37.56
N GLU A 677 7.63 -1.82 36.28
CA GLU A 677 6.33 -1.86 35.59
C GLU A 677 6.08 -3.16 34.82
N THR A 678 7.13 -3.85 34.37
CA THR A 678 7.02 -5.10 33.61
C THR A 678 8.16 -6.07 33.95
N SER A 679 7.92 -7.36 33.72
CA SER A 679 8.92 -8.42 33.87
C SER A 679 8.98 -9.29 32.62
N LEU A 680 10.16 -9.81 32.29
CA LEU A 680 10.36 -10.74 31.18
C LEU A 680 10.44 -12.16 31.74
N LEU A 681 9.56 -13.05 31.28
CA LEU A 681 9.48 -14.43 31.73
C LEU A 681 9.86 -15.40 30.63
N ARG A 682 10.56 -16.47 31.01
CA ARG A 682 10.65 -17.72 30.27
C ARG A 682 9.55 -18.65 30.75
N LEU A 683 8.74 -19.17 29.84
CA LEU A 683 7.59 -20.02 30.14
C LEU A 683 7.72 -21.37 29.44
N GLU A 684 7.47 -22.46 30.16
CA GLU A 684 7.43 -23.82 29.61
C GLU A 684 6.06 -24.46 29.91
N PRO A 685 5.14 -24.50 28.94
CA PRO A 685 3.87 -25.20 29.11
C PRO A 685 4.09 -26.71 29.05
N LEU A 686 3.88 -27.39 30.19
CA LEU A 686 3.92 -28.85 30.31
C LEU A 686 2.64 -29.52 29.79
N THR A 687 1.59 -28.74 29.57
CA THR A 687 0.34 -29.14 28.92
C THR A 687 0.04 -28.21 27.74
N GLY A 688 -0.96 -28.52 26.91
CA GLY A 688 -1.29 -27.75 25.70
C GLY A 688 -2.72 -27.23 25.65
N ARG A 689 -3.19 -26.52 26.70
CA ARG A 689 -4.56 -25.98 26.73
C ARG A 689 -4.67 -24.64 25.97
N SER A 690 -5.85 -24.34 25.44
CA SER A 690 -6.12 -23.07 24.74
C SER A 690 -5.83 -21.88 25.64
N HIS A 691 -5.09 -20.88 25.13
CA HIS A 691 -4.68 -19.68 25.86
C HIS A 691 -3.96 -19.95 27.20
N GLN A 692 -3.38 -21.14 27.40
CA GLN A 692 -2.86 -21.56 28.71
C GLN A 692 -1.90 -20.56 29.34
N LEU A 693 -0.91 -20.11 28.58
CA LEU A 693 0.09 -19.16 29.09
C LEU A 693 -0.54 -17.81 29.44
N ARG A 694 -1.44 -17.31 28.58
CA ARG A 694 -2.16 -16.04 28.78
C ARG A 694 -3.00 -16.08 30.06
N VAL A 695 -3.75 -17.16 30.24
CA VAL A 695 -4.62 -17.38 31.41
C VAL A 695 -3.81 -17.58 32.70
N HIS A 696 -2.75 -18.38 32.69
CA HIS A 696 -1.91 -18.56 33.88
C HIS A 696 -1.22 -17.25 34.30
N CYS A 697 -0.68 -16.49 33.35
CA CYS A 697 -0.08 -15.18 33.63
C CYS A 697 -1.11 -14.22 34.24
N LEU A 698 -2.32 -14.14 33.66
CA LEU A 698 -3.42 -13.35 34.20
C LEU A 698 -3.82 -13.79 35.62
N ALA A 699 -4.00 -15.10 35.84
CA ALA A 699 -4.41 -15.65 37.13
C ALA A 699 -3.35 -15.43 38.22
N ALA A 700 -2.07 -15.37 37.85
CA ALA A 700 -0.97 -15.00 38.72
C ALA A 700 -0.90 -13.48 39.02
N GLY A 701 -1.80 -12.67 38.44
CA GLY A 701 -1.81 -11.20 38.59
C GLY A 701 -0.86 -10.46 37.64
N HIS A 702 -0.22 -11.17 36.72
CA HIS A 702 0.81 -10.66 35.82
C HIS A 702 0.39 -10.88 34.36
N ALA A 703 -0.67 -10.20 33.92
CA ALA A 703 -1.17 -10.34 32.55
C ALA A 703 -0.09 -10.02 31.50
N ILE A 704 -0.10 -10.73 30.37
CA ILE A 704 0.86 -10.49 29.29
C ILE A 704 0.60 -9.11 28.69
N VAL A 705 1.67 -8.32 28.51
CA VAL A 705 1.60 -6.98 27.94
C VAL A 705 1.10 -7.04 26.50
N GLY A 706 0.16 -6.14 26.19
CA GLY A 706 -0.46 -6.02 24.87
C GLY A 706 -1.41 -7.16 24.48
N ASP A 707 -1.80 -8.00 25.44
CA ASP A 707 -2.80 -9.05 25.23
C ASP A 707 -4.19 -8.43 24.94
N PRO A 708 -4.76 -8.63 23.74
CA PRO A 708 -6.01 -7.96 23.34
C PRO A 708 -7.27 -8.54 24.02
N LEU A 709 -7.17 -9.68 24.69
CA LEU A 709 -8.31 -10.33 25.36
C LEU A 709 -8.25 -10.16 26.88
N TYR A 710 -7.04 -10.22 27.45
CA TYR A 710 -6.83 -10.36 28.89
C TYR A 710 -6.13 -9.17 29.55
N ALA A 711 -5.67 -8.18 28.77
CA ALA A 711 -4.99 -6.99 29.27
C ALA A 711 -5.50 -5.71 28.57
N THR A 712 -4.93 -4.56 28.94
CA THR A 712 -5.18 -3.29 28.26
C THR A 712 -4.67 -3.38 26.81
N PRO A 713 -5.55 -3.16 25.80
CA PRO A 713 -5.14 -3.23 24.41
C PRO A 713 -4.11 -2.16 24.04
N GLY A 714 -3.04 -2.57 23.34
CA GLY A 714 -1.99 -1.67 22.82
C GLY A 714 -0.66 -2.41 22.58
N GLY A 715 0.10 -2.05 21.54
CA GLY A 715 1.47 -2.57 21.31
C GLY A 715 1.61 -4.01 20.79
N GLY A 716 0.53 -4.82 20.83
CA GLY A 716 0.51 -6.22 20.36
C GLY A 716 0.96 -7.22 21.43
N LEU A 717 0.52 -8.48 21.30
CA LEU A 717 0.77 -9.53 22.31
C LEU A 717 2.28 -9.81 22.45
N CYS A 718 2.84 -9.51 23.62
CA CYS A 718 4.23 -9.81 23.96
C CYS A 718 4.42 -11.26 24.40
N LEU A 719 4.09 -12.22 23.51
CA LEU A 719 4.30 -13.66 23.70
C LEU A 719 4.94 -14.28 22.45
N HIS A 720 6.05 -14.99 22.65
CA HIS A 720 6.86 -15.57 21.58
C HIS A 720 7.26 -17.01 21.88
N ALA A 721 6.98 -17.94 20.97
CA ALA A 721 7.46 -19.32 21.00
C ALA A 721 8.95 -19.37 20.63
N ALA A 722 9.81 -19.13 21.60
CA ALA A 722 11.25 -18.95 21.41
C ALA A 722 11.99 -20.21 20.97
N SER A 723 11.61 -21.38 21.49
CA SER A 723 12.23 -22.64 21.06
C SER A 723 11.30 -23.85 21.15
N LEU A 724 11.55 -24.81 20.26
CA LEU A 724 10.87 -26.10 20.20
C LEU A 724 11.90 -27.22 20.03
N ALA A 725 11.98 -28.09 21.02
CA ALA A 725 12.69 -29.36 20.90
C ALA A 725 11.69 -30.51 20.67
N LEU A 726 12.01 -31.42 19.75
CA LEU A 726 11.17 -32.58 19.38
C LEU A 726 12.03 -33.73 18.84
N PRO A 727 11.53 -34.98 18.80
CA PRO A 727 12.21 -36.06 18.11
C PRO A 727 12.01 -35.89 16.60
N HIS A 728 13.11 -35.90 15.84
CA HIS A 728 13.04 -35.84 14.40
C HIS A 728 12.24 -37.05 13.87
N PRO A 729 11.22 -36.86 13.01
CA PRO A 729 10.27 -37.91 12.60
C PRO A 729 10.91 -39.10 11.88
N GLU A 730 12.08 -38.91 11.27
CA GLU A 730 12.81 -39.96 10.54
C GLU A 730 13.90 -40.62 11.39
N THR A 731 14.85 -39.83 11.92
CA THR A 731 15.99 -40.32 12.70
C THR A 731 15.66 -40.60 14.18
N SER A 732 14.52 -40.10 14.69
CA SER A 732 14.17 -40.10 16.11
C SER A 732 15.13 -39.33 17.03
N GLU A 733 16.18 -38.71 16.48
CA GLU A 733 17.12 -37.88 17.25
C GLU A 733 16.44 -36.60 17.74
N ARG A 734 16.84 -36.13 18.92
CA ARG A 734 16.27 -34.90 19.48
C ARG A 734 16.87 -33.69 18.75
N VAL A 735 16.02 -32.94 18.07
CA VAL A 735 16.38 -31.69 17.39
C VAL A 735 15.74 -30.51 18.12
N THR A 736 16.40 -29.35 18.09
CA THR A 736 15.91 -28.11 18.70
C THR A 736 15.96 -26.99 17.67
N PHE A 737 14.86 -26.25 17.56
CA PHE A 737 14.73 -25.10 16.69
C PHE A 737 14.47 -23.86 17.53
N GLU A 738 15.08 -22.74 17.15
CA GLU A 738 15.00 -21.46 17.86
C GLU A 738 14.60 -20.35 16.91
N ALA A 739 13.86 -19.36 17.41
CA ALA A 739 13.48 -18.15 16.68
C ALA A 739 14.04 -16.91 17.40
N GLY A 740 14.50 -15.93 16.63
CA GLY A 740 14.96 -14.64 17.15
C GLY A 740 13.85 -13.90 17.89
N ARG A 741 14.16 -13.32 19.06
CA ARG A 741 13.17 -12.66 19.93
C ARG A 741 12.69 -11.34 19.29
N PRO A 742 11.39 -11.18 18.99
CA PRO A 742 10.88 -10.01 18.28
C PRO A 742 10.57 -8.81 19.19
N PHE A 743 10.65 -9.01 20.51
CA PHE A 743 10.50 -7.96 21.51
C PHE A 743 11.50 -8.22 22.65
N VAL A 744 12.33 -7.23 22.92
CA VAL A 744 13.18 -7.13 24.12
C VAL A 744 12.93 -5.76 24.70
#